data_AF-A0A9P4IRU3-F1
#
_entry.id   AF-A0A9P4IRU3-F1
#
_cell.length_a   1.000
_cell.length_b   1.000
_cell.length_c   1.000
_cell.angle_alpha   90.00
_cell.angle_beta   90.00
_cell.angle_gamma   90.00
#
_symmetry.space_group_name_H-M   'P 1'
#
loop_
_entity.id
_entity.type
_entity.pdbx_description
1 polymer ?
#
loop_
_entity_poly.entity_id
_entity_poly.type
_entity_poly.pdbx_seq_one_letter_code
_entity_poly.pdbx_strand_id
1 'polypeptide(L)'
;MFQTFTGSSRRPRQVNLSGRNPNPFATLGNASGSQAALASAQQERERRQRERERQNAAKLIQRSWRGATCRNAVNQSLRAEWDAAELHNSDSSAENELQQLRRLLRFFSPRNKADIQRLQGWASRHLKHVQDRTTNPAAGPWPMTYLRLEKTSLAALERISREGIDDTVDILLQLLVFLTNHGPDRNLQQALRYFSVVREVTEYFIKTNHEPISSILNATTAPLRKITARTLYSYEAFACRYLASQSLLSPWYLQKLLPTIADKVNYKLLASALAAVVRSPRLEEYPELTDSRTRLSLLSFFIYFHRHTHNFGSSEPYSSSQDFVTVASVLLGSIADDFDLDEPLPDEVDFSTRRSSSQREHVSDSFIKEQIRSLVQRENVGALLRMTGQSSSSPNNSSATRDDGARQLAIYALSLLRFFPRHADEIRMWLFRGSSQSSTPAIKYFWSASRDTEVFRAIYHDSRAAMKLLKDPSSVQKQDYQPPTSSSRPSESLRDDWRVILVFLELYTFVLKVMDDDEFFSASNVITNRGADESSSVRDNALPLDDVKELSVFLKNLGFTMYFNAAQIVEDNDAREAPATLSSYFNTSNAGMFEPAPETKRSSPSGPSIGGISGMSIDYMKGLVTGLLRMIYERDSRRKFLPPDHWLLTSRLDMDGFIPAVVTEEESRNKVRTEDDEDVEEDEEEDVLGPDSDLIGSTRVRQIRAQERLRRQQRKASRRRYLQAVAPRLEILQNMPFVIPFTTRVQIFREFVRLDQYKRRDGLVDPELWRLSMNQDMQRRNQLADHHASIRRGHEFEDAYTELYELKEKLKEPIQVSFVDKFGQIEAGIDGGGVTKEFLTSVTSQAFSPCEGLNMFSENEHHLLFPNPSAVEEKKELLRQSGFRENSPEFREEVNELLRRYEFLGRVIGKCLYEGILVDIHFAGFFLLKWALTGGEGSAPNESGYRANINDLRDLDEALYQGLLQLKRYPGKVDDFSLDFTIADTISLPGSEVTKTITKDLISGGSSMAVTNENRLIYISYVAQHRLSRQPWQQTMAFLRGLSSMIQPSWLSMFNQSELQTLIGGTAASISVADLKANTQYGGVYQIGDDGLLHPTIELFWRVMEGFEDNERRAVLKFVTSTPNAPLLGFGSLNPKFSIRDSGDDQSRLPSTSTCVNLLKLPRYSNEKVLKERLLYAAFSGAGFDLS
;
A
#
# COMPACT_ATOMS: atom_id res chain seq x y z
N MET A 1 35.06 51.29 71.23
CA MET A 1 35.84 50.54 72.23
C MET A 1 35.99 49.11 71.75
N PHE A 2 37.22 48.60 71.75
CA PHE A 2 37.58 47.26 71.27
C PHE A 2 36.90 46.15 72.08
N GLN A 3 36.47 45.08 71.40
CA GLN A 3 36.68 43.72 71.89
C GLN A 3 37.04 42.78 70.74
N THR A 4 38.23 42.23 70.93
CA THR A 4 38.98 41.16 70.28
C THR A 4 38.24 40.19 69.35
N PHE A 5 38.93 39.99 68.22
CA PHE A 5 38.82 38.91 67.24
C PHE A 5 38.79 37.53 67.92
N THR A 6 37.61 36.93 68.02
CA THR A 6 37.47 35.48 68.27
C THR A 6 37.01 34.85 66.97
N GLY A 7 37.85 34.00 66.38
CA GLY A 7 37.68 33.37 65.07
C GLY A 7 36.51 32.38 65.01
N SER A 8 35.28 32.84 65.23
CA SER A 8 34.05 32.12 64.96
C SER A 8 33.23 32.93 63.95
N SER A 9 33.02 32.38 62.76
CA SER A 9 32.28 33.03 61.66
C SER A 9 30.76 33.01 61.84
N ARG A 10 30.27 32.95 63.08
CA ARG A 10 28.84 33.06 63.36
C ARG A 10 28.49 34.51 63.64
N ARG A 11 27.90 35.20 62.64
CA ARG A 11 27.27 36.50 62.87
C ARG A 11 26.21 36.36 63.97
N PRO A 12 26.20 37.24 64.99
CA PRO A 12 25.14 37.22 66.01
C PRO A 12 23.79 37.52 65.35
N ARG A 13 22.73 36.85 65.83
CA ARG A 13 21.36 37.03 65.34
C ARG A 13 20.92 38.48 65.59
N GLN A 14 20.75 39.26 64.54
CA GLN A 14 19.99 40.51 64.61
C GLN A 14 18.51 40.13 64.75
N VAL A 15 17.98 40.25 65.96
CA VAL A 15 16.53 40.10 66.21
C VAL A 15 15.93 41.50 66.11
N ASN A 16 15.29 41.78 64.98
CA ASN A 16 14.59 43.04 64.75
C ASN A 16 13.18 42.91 65.34
N LEU A 17 12.92 43.51 66.50
CA LEU A 17 11.61 43.44 67.18
C LEU A 17 10.61 44.50 66.69
N SER A 18 10.99 45.36 65.73
CA SER A 18 10.19 46.52 65.28
C SER A 18 9.33 46.29 64.04
N GLY A 19 9.28 45.08 63.48
CA GLY A 19 8.35 44.71 62.41
C GLY A 19 8.50 45.43 61.06
N ARG A 20 9.53 46.28 60.85
CA ARG A 20 9.82 46.90 59.54
C ARG A 20 10.96 46.19 58.80
N ASN A 21 10.74 45.98 57.50
CA ASN A 21 11.69 45.39 56.57
C ASN A 21 12.93 46.30 56.39
N PRO A 22 14.17 45.78 56.40
CA PRO A 22 15.38 46.60 56.29
C PRO A 22 15.74 47.01 54.86
N ASN A 23 14.92 46.70 53.85
CA ASN A 23 15.24 46.95 52.45
C ASN A 23 14.26 48.00 51.85
N PRO A 24 14.69 49.24 51.56
CA PRO A 24 13.79 50.32 51.10
C PRO A 24 13.30 50.18 49.65
N PHE A 25 13.80 49.18 48.90
CA PHE A 25 13.58 49.03 47.47
C PHE A 25 12.81 47.76 47.08
N ALA A 26 12.30 46.97 48.03
CA ALA A 26 11.46 45.82 47.73
C ALA A 26 10.00 46.27 47.52
N THR A 27 9.41 45.92 46.38
CA THR A 27 8.02 46.22 46.03
C THR A 27 7.05 45.58 47.04
N LEU A 28 6.16 46.39 47.62
CA LEU A 28 5.13 45.92 48.56
C LEU A 28 4.06 45.13 47.79
N GLY A 29 4.03 43.81 47.95
CA GLY A 29 2.86 42.98 47.67
C GLY A 29 1.85 43.09 48.82
N ASN A 30 0.58 43.30 48.49
CA ASN A 30 -0.55 43.50 49.43
C ASN A 30 -0.84 42.24 50.30
N ALA A 31 -0.02 41.99 51.32
CA ALA A 31 -0.34 41.04 52.38
C ALA A 31 -0.16 41.71 53.75
N SER A 32 -1.28 42.06 54.37
CA SER A 32 -1.35 42.54 55.76
C SER A 32 -1.31 41.36 56.74
N GLY A 33 -0.56 41.48 57.83
CA GLY A 33 -0.59 40.54 58.96
C GLY A 33 0.34 39.32 58.86
N SER A 34 0.09 38.33 59.74
CA SER A 34 0.93 37.14 60.03
C SER A 34 1.45 36.38 58.80
N GLN A 35 0.80 36.51 57.65
CA GLN A 35 1.24 35.91 56.38
C GLN A 35 2.52 36.54 55.80
N ALA A 36 2.76 37.85 55.97
CA ALA A 36 4.01 38.48 55.53
C ALA A 36 5.21 38.04 56.40
N ALA A 37 4.99 37.81 57.69
CA ALA A 37 5.99 37.25 58.59
C ALA A 37 6.31 35.78 58.25
N LEU A 38 5.29 34.99 57.88
CA LEU A 38 5.47 33.61 57.40
C LEU A 38 6.22 33.56 56.06
N ALA A 39 5.87 34.41 55.09
CA ALA A 39 6.53 34.47 53.79
C ALA A 39 8.01 34.88 53.91
N SER A 40 8.32 35.90 54.73
CA SER A 40 9.70 36.29 54.99
C SER A 40 10.48 35.20 55.75
N ALA A 41 9.85 34.51 56.70
CA ALA A 41 10.45 33.37 57.40
C ALA A 41 10.71 32.17 56.46
N GLN A 42 9.84 31.96 55.48
CA GLN A 42 9.98 30.90 54.47
C GLN A 42 11.12 31.21 53.48
N GLN A 43 11.17 32.43 52.94
CA GLN A 43 12.31 32.89 52.11
C GLN A 43 13.64 32.82 52.86
N GLU A 44 13.65 33.20 54.13
CA GLU A 44 14.83 33.13 54.98
C GLU A 44 15.25 31.67 55.27
N ARG A 45 14.31 30.73 55.42
CA ARG A 45 14.61 29.29 55.52
C ARG A 45 15.22 28.75 54.23
N GLU A 46 14.64 29.09 53.07
CA GLU A 46 15.19 28.71 51.76
C GLU A 46 16.59 29.27 51.53
N ARG A 47 16.83 30.52 51.93
CA ARG A 47 18.16 31.13 51.81
C ARG A 47 19.20 30.40 52.66
N ARG A 48 18.85 30.01 53.90
CA ARG A 48 19.73 29.19 54.76
C ARG A 48 19.95 27.79 54.20
N GLN A 49 18.93 27.21 53.56
CA GLN A 49 19.06 25.92 52.89
C GLN A 49 20.03 26.01 51.70
N ARG A 50 19.89 27.02 50.84
CA ARG A 50 20.84 27.30 49.75
C ARG A 50 22.26 27.55 50.25
N GLU A 51 22.45 28.26 51.35
CA GLU A 51 23.78 28.44 51.95
C GLU A 51 24.37 27.12 52.49
N ARG A 52 23.54 26.26 53.10
CA ARG A 52 23.98 24.92 53.55
C ARG A 52 24.36 24.03 52.38
N GLU A 53 23.56 24.02 51.31
CA GLU A 53 23.86 23.29 50.08
C GLU A 53 25.16 23.80 49.45
N ARG A 54 25.37 25.12 49.38
CA ARG A 54 26.61 25.71 48.89
C ARG A 54 27.82 25.32 49.72
N GLN A 55 27.71 25.33 51.06
CA GLN A 55 28.79 24.90 51.95
C GLN A 55 29.06 23.40 51.85
N ASN A 56 28.02 22.57 51.71
CA ASN A 56 28.16 21.14 51.53
C ASN A 56 28.80 20.82 50.17
N ALA A 57 28.42 21.51 49.09
CA ALA A 57 29.06 21.41 47.80
C ALA A 57 30.54 21.82 47.88
N ALA A 58 30.87 22.93 48.55
CA ALA A 58 32.25 23.37 48.76
C ALA A 58 33.09 22.33 49.53
N LYS A 59 32.53 21.74 50.61
CA LYS A 59 33.18 20.63 51.34
C LYS A 59 33.39 19.40 50.47
N LEU A 60 32.41 19.06 49.62
CA LEU A 60 32.49 17.91 48.72
C LEU A 60 33.56 18.13 47.64
N ILE A 61 33.66 19.35 47.09
CA ILE A 61 34.72 19.76 46.16
C ILE A 61 36.09 19.67 46.85
N GLN A 62 36.25 20.27 48.03
CA GLN A 62 37.52 20.24 48.78
C GLN A 62 37.95 18.81 49.16
N ARG A 63 37.01 17.98 49.61
CA ARG A 63 37.26 16.55 49.90
C ARG A 63 37.68 15.79 48.65
N SER A 64 36.97 16.01 47.54
CA SER A 64 37.27 15.35 46.26
C SER A 64 38.63 15.77 45.71
N TRP A 65 38.96 17.07 45.81
CA TRP A 65 40.25 17.61 45.37
C TRP A 65 41.40 17.09 46.24
N ARG A 66 41.33 17.17 47.57
CA ARG A 66 42.36 16.61 48.47
C ARG A 66 42.55 15.11 48.24
N GLY A 67 41.46 14.36 48.06
CA GLY A 67 41.50 12.95 47.72
C GLY A 67 42.15 12.67 46.36
N ALA A 68 41.86 13.49 45.34
CA ALA A 68 42.48 13.38 44.02
C ALA A 68 43.98 13.70 44.06
N THR A 69 44.39 14.76 44.76
CA THR A 69 45.79 15.15 44.93
C THR A 69 46.59 14.06 45.64
N CYS A 70 46.05 13.48 46.72
CA CYS A 70 46.68 12.37 47.44
C CYS A 70 46.81 11.11 46.55
N ARG A 71 45.75 10.72 45.84
CA ARG A 71 45.81 9.59 44.89
C ARG A 71 46.83 9.82 43.78
N ASN A 72 46.93 11.04 43.26
CA ASN A 72 47.92 11.38 42.23
C ASN A 72 49.36 11.28 42.76
N ALA A 73 49.63 11.75 43.98
CA ALA A 73 50.94 11.61 44.62
C ALA A 73 51.32 10.13 44.83
N VAL A 74 50.38 9.31 45.33
CA VAL A 74 50.59 7.86 45.49
C VAL A 74 50.83 7.18 44.14
N ASN A 75 50.03 7.50 43.12
CA ASN A 75 50.21 6.94 41.78
C ASN A 75 51.56 7.36 41.15
N GLN A 76 52.07 8.56 41.44
CA GLN A 76 53.41 8.99 41.00
C GLN A 76 54.52 8.21 41.70
N SER A 77 54.41 7.97 43.01
CA SER A 77 55.35 7.11 43.75
C SER A 77 55.39 5.70 43.16
N LEU A 78 54.23 5.10 42.93
CA LEU A 78 54.12 3.76 42.36
C LEU A 78 54.67 3.66 40.92
N ARG A 79 54.57 4.73 40.12
CA ARG A 79 55.20 4.82 38.78
C ARG A 79 56.72 4.81 38.89
N ALA A 80 57.28 5.63 39.79
CA ALA A 80 58.73 5.69 40.00
C ALA A 80 59.29 4.35 40.49
N GLU A 81 58.58 3.67 41.40
CA GLU A 81 58.94 2.33 41.86
C GLU A 81 58.88 1.26 40.76
N TRP A 82 57.92 1.39 39.82
CA TRP A 82 57.81 0.50 38.67
C TRP A 82 58.94 0.74 37.66
N ASP A 83 59.20 2.00 37.30
CA ASP A 83 60.26 2.38 36.37
C ASP A 83 61.65 1.96 36.89
N ALA A 84 61.90 2.15 38.20
CA ALA A 84 63.15 1.73 38.84
C ALA A 84 63.35 0.21 38.82
N ALA A 85 62.28 -0.55 39.00
CA ALA A 85 62.36 -2.01 38.98
C ALA A 85 62.53 -2.58 37.57
N GLU A 86 62.03 -1.89 36.55
CA GLU A 86 62.18 -2.26 35.14
C GLU A 86 63.60 -2.05 34.61
N LEU A 87 64.31 -1.01 35.08
CA LEU A 87 65.71 -0.75 34.72
C LEU A 87 66.68 -1.87 35.15
N HIS A 88 66.32 -2.67 36.15
CA HIS A 88 67.17 -3.71 36.76
C HIS A 88 66.80 -5.15 36.34
N ASN A 89 65.81 -5.34 35.45
CA ASN A 89 65.19 -6.64 35.22
C ASN A 89 65.69 -7.29 33.91
N SER A 90 66.92 -7.82 33.92
CA SER A 90 67.53 -8.53 32.78
C SER A 90 67.25 -10.04 32.75
N ASP A 91 66.81 -10.65 33.85
CA ASP A 91 66.45 -12.08 33.94
C ASP A 91 65.28 -12.26 34.92
N SER A 92 64.08 -12.60 34.42
CA SER A 92 62.88 -12.59 35.27
C SER A 92 62.26 -13.96 35.56
N SER A 93 62.17 -14.27 36.87
CA SER A 93 61.32 -15.33 37.42
C SER A 93 59.84 -14.95 37.24
N ALA A 94 58.96 -15.93 37.00
CA ALA A 94 57.52 -15.70 36.79
C ALA A 94 56.87 -14.92 37.95
N GLU A 95 57.39 -15.05 39.17
CA GLU A 95 56.87 -14.32 40.33
C GLU A 95 57.18 -12.82 40.28
N ASN A 96 58.35 -12.43 39.75
CA ASN A 96 58.74 -11.03 39.58
C ASN A 96 57.90 -10.36 38.48
N GLU A 97 57.61 -11.06 37.38
CA GLU A 97 56.71 -10.58 36.33
C GLU A 97 55.29 -10.30 36.87
N LEU A 98 54.76 -11.20 37.70
CA LEU A 98 53.45 -11.04 38.33
C LEU A 98 53.41 -9.84 39.29
N GLN A 99 54.47 -9.63 40.08
CA GLN A 99 54.55 -8.50 40.98
C GLN A 99 54.61 -7.16 40.22
N GLN A 100 55.37 -7.10 39.12
CA GLN A 100 55.42 -5.91 38.26
C GLN A 100 54.06 -5.63 37.60
N LEU A 101 53.40 -6.66 37.10
CA LEU A 101 52.05 -6.55 36.56
C LEU A 101 51.06 -6.02 37.61
N ARG A 102 51.10 -6.54 38.83
CA ARG A 102 50.22 -6.07 39.92
C ARG A 102 50.48 -4.62 40.31
N ARG A 103 51.73 -4.15 40.25
CA ARG A 103 52.07 -2.74 40.49
C ARG A 103 51.54 -1.86 39.37
N LEU A 104 51.78 -2.24 38.11
CA LEU A 104 51.28 -1.55 36.92
C LEU A 104 49.75 -1.36 36.99
N LEU A 105 49.01 -2.44 37.24
CA LEU A 105 47.54 -2.42 37.29
C LEU A 105 46.95 -1.55 38.42
N ARG A 106 47.75 -1.18 39.45
CA ARG A 106 47.28 -0.34 40.56
C ARG A 106 47.28 1.15 40.23
N PHE A 107 48.25 1.63 39.45
CA PHE A 107 48.38 3.06 39.10
C PHE A 107 47.98 3.38 37.66
N PHE A 108 47.78 2.35 36.81
CA PHE A 108 47.49 2.50 35.39
C PHE A 108 46.32 3.46 35.14
N SER A 109 46.56 4.46 34.28
CA SER A 109 45.54 5.39 33.83
C SER A 109 45.54 5.45 32.30
N PRO A 110 44.41 5.16 31.62
CA PRO A 110 44.32 5.23 30.17
C PRO A 110 44.50 6.67 29.65
N ARG A 111 44.34 7.70 30.49
CA ARG A 111 44.56 9.10 30.11
C ARG A 111 46.04 9.48 29.98
N ASN A 112 46.94 8.67 30.53
CA ASN A 112 48.37 8.96 30.55
C ASN A 112 49.09 8.11 29.49
N LYS A 113 49.64 8.76 28.45
CA LYS A 113 50.35 8.08 27.35
C LYS A 113 51.54 7.24 27.84
N ALA A 114 52.25 7.72 28.86
CA ALA A 114 53.38 6.98 29.44
C ALA A 114 52.93 5.67 30.10
N ASP A 115 51.75 5.61 30.73
CA ASP A 115 51.26 4.38 31.35
C ASP A 115 50.85 3.33 30.29
N ILE A 116 50.37 3.78 29.13
CA ILE A 116 50.10 2.92 27.96
C ILE A 116 51.40 2.33 27.42
N GLN A 117 52.47 3.14 27.30
CA GLN A 117 53.80 2.67 26.88
C GLN A 117 54.39 1.66 27.87
N ARG A 118 54.22 1.87 29.18
CA ARG A 118 54.64 0.91 30.22
C ARG A 118 53.92 -0.43 30.09
N LEU A 119 52.61 -0.40 29.85
CA LEU A 119 51.81 -1.61 29.60
C LEU A 119 52.29 -2.35 28.35
N GLN A 120 52.60 -1.64 27.28
CA GLN A 120 53.12 -2.21 26.03
C GLN A 120 54.50 -2.83 26.21
N GLY A 121 55.43 -2.15 26.88
CA GLY A 121 56.78 -2.66 27.15
C GLY A 121 56.78 -3.89 28.05
N TRP A 122 55.84 -3.96 29.00
CA TRP A 122 55.61 -5.17 29.78
C TRP A 122 54.99 -6.29 28.91
N ALA A 123 53.99 -5.96 28.10
CA ALA A 123 53.29 -6.93 27.24
C ALA A 123 54.22 -7.59 26.21
N SER A 124 55.08 -6.81 25.55
CA SER A 124 56.01 -7.32 24.54
C SER A 124 57.05 -8.28 25.13
N ARG A 125 57.53 -8.02 26.36
CA ARG A 125 58.43 -8.94 27.08
C ARG A 125 57.68 -10.19 27.53
N HIS A 126 56.51 -10.04 28.14
CA HIS A 126 55.72 -11.18 28.61
C HIS A 126 55.32 -12.12 27.46
N LEU A 127 54.89 -11.57 26.31
CA LEU A 127 54.56 -12.37 25.12
C LEU A 127 55.76 -13.15 24.58
N LYS A 128 56.99 -12.58 24.65
CA LYS A 128 58.23 -13.30 24.30
C LYS A 128 58.58 -14.39 25.32
N HIS A 129 58.51 -14.09 26.61
CA HIS A 129 58.87 -15.03 27.69
C HIS A 129 57.93 -16.24 27.81
N VAL A 130 56.64 -16.07 27.47
CA VAL A 130 55.67 -17.18 27.54
C VAL A 130 55.79 -18.15 26.36
N GLN A 131 56.26 -17.70 25.19
CA GLN A 131 56.51 -18.60 24.04
C GLN A 131 57.60 -19.64 24.34
N ASP A 132 58.56 -19.30 25.21
CA ASP A 132 59.70 -20.15 25.56
C ASP A 132 59.44 -21.08 26.78
N ARG A 133 58.33 -20.93 27.52
CA ARG A 133 58.05 -21.70 28.76
C ARG A 133 56.74 -22.50 28.70
N THR A 134 56.82 -23.81 28.94
CA THR A 134 55.69 -24.77 29.08
C THR A 134 54.95 -24.69 30.43
N THR A 135 54.98 -23.55 31.13
CA THR A 135 54.27 -23.39 32.41
C THR A 135 52.80 -23.13 32.18
N ASN A 136 51.94 -24.06 32.60
CA ASN A 136 50.49 -23.99 32.45
C ASN A 136 49.89 -22.87 33.34
N PRO A 137 49.41 -21.74 32.80
CA PRO A 137 48.95 -20.58 33.57
C PRO A 137 47.55 -20.75 34.22
N ALA A 138 46.99 -21.96 34.15
CA ALA A 138 45.63 -22.28 34.61
C ALA A 138 45.49 -22.37 36.15
N ALA A 139 46.59 -22.41 36.91
CA ALA A 139 46.57 -22.50 38.37
C ALA A 139 47.39 -21.38 39.04
N GLY A 140 46.85 -20.79 40.11
CA GLY A 140 47.52 -19.77 40.94
C GLY A 140 46.91 -18.36 40.85
N PRO A 141 47.65 -17.30 41.25
CA PRO A 141 47.16 -15.91 41.34
C PRO A 141 47.01 -15.16 40.00
N TRP A 142 47.39 -15.77 38.89
CA TRP A 142 47.39 -15.20 37.53
C TRP A 142 46.00 -14.91 36.95
N PRO A 143 44.98 -15.79 37.06
CA PRO A 143 43.70 -15.59 36.38
C PRO A 143 42.96 -14.31 36.78
N MET A 144 42.99 -13.93 38.06
CA MET A 144 42.37 -12.68 38.53
C MET A 144 43.14 -11.43 38.09
N THR A 145 44.46 -11.57 37.91
CA THR A 145 45.34 -10.51 37.45
C THR A 145 45.18 -10.31 35.94
N TYR A 146 45.04 -11.40 35.17
CA TYR A 146 44.73 -11.38 33.74
C TYR A 146 43.37 -10.78 33.41
N LEU A 147 42.33 -11.01 34.21
CA LEU A 147 41.02 -10.36 34.02
C LEU A 147 41.10 -8.83 34.21
N ARG A 148 41.91 -8.37 35.17
CA ARG A 148 42.15 -6.94 35.37
C ARG A 148 43.01 -6.37 34.25
N LEU A 149 44.00 -7.12 33.78
CA LEU A 149 44.85 -6.77 32.64
C LEU A 149 44.04 -6.61 31.35
N GLU A 150 43.11 -7.53 31.07
CA GLU A 150 42.18 -7.43 29.94
C GLU A 150 41.37 -6.12 30.00
N LYS A 151 40.79 -5.78 31.18
CA LYS A 151 40.06 -4.53 31.38
C LYS A 151 40.91 -3.29 31.11
N THR A 152 42.17 -3.29 31.55
CA THR A 152 43.10 -2.17 31.33
C THR A 152 43.55 -2.09 29.88
N SER A 153 43.79 -3.22 29.22
CA SER A 153 44.17 -3.28 27.80
C SER A 153 43.04 -2.79 26.90
N LEU A 154 41.79 -3.19 27.18
CA LEU A 154 40.61 -2.67 26.47
C LEU A 154 40.45 -1.16 26.67
N ALA A 155 40.64 -0.64 27.89
CA ALA A 155 40.57 0.79 28.16
C ALA A 155 41.71 1.59 27.50
N ALA A 156 42.89 0.98 27.34
CA ALA A 156 44.01 1.57 26.62
C ALA A 156 43.69 1.67 25.12
N LEU A 157 43.21 0.58 24.52
CA LEU A 157 42.85 0.52 23.10
C LEU A 157 41.70 1.49 22.74
N GLU A 158 40.67 1.59 23.59
CA GLU A 158 39.56 2.56 23.44
C GLU A 158 40.05 4.03 23.43
N ARG A 159 41.15 4.31 24.14
CA ARG A 159 41.75 5.64 24.13
C ARG A 159 42.57 5.88 22.86
N ILE A 160 43.37 4.89 22.47
CA ILE A 160 44.25 4.97 21.30
C ILE A 160 43.42 5.14 20.02
N SER A 161 42.28 4.44 19.89
CA SER A 161 41.36 4.56 18.75
C SER A 161 40.79 5.98 18.58
N ARG A 162 40.63 6.74 19.68
CA ARG A 162 40.07 8.12 19.66
C ARG A 162 41.10 9.22 19.46
N GLU A 163 42.33 9.03 19.93
CA GLU A 163 43.37 10.08 19.91
C GLU A 163 44.41 9.93 18.79
N GLY A 164 44.36 8.84 18.01
CA GLY A 164 45.20 8.62 16.83
C GLY A 164 46.69 8.51 17.17
N ILE A 165 47.11 7.38 17.74
CA ILE A 165 48.49 7.14 18.15
C ILE A 165 49.06 5.90 17.45
N ASP A 166 50.27 6.11 16.91
CA ASP A 166 51.22 5.31 16.13
C ASP A 166 51.48 3.84 16.57
N ASP A 167 51.96 3.01 15.62
CA ASP A 167 52.61 1.65 15.59
C ASP A 167 52.46 0.62 16.73
N THR A 168 51.73 0.94 17.79
CA THR A 168 51.79 0.31 19.10
C THR A 168 50.50 -0.43 19.48
N VAL A 169 49.49 -0.36 18.61
CA VAL A 169 48.22 -1.08 18.70
C VAL A 169 48.43 -2.59 18.55
N ASP A 170 49.43 -2.99 17.75
CA ASP A 170 49.70 -4.39 17.40
C ASP A 170 50.00 -5.26 18.63
N ILE A 171 50.89 -4.78 19.51
CA ILE A 171 51.29 -5.49 20.74
C ILE A 171 50.11 -5.66 21.69
N LEU A 172 49.25 -4.66 21.80
CA LEU A 172 48.06 -4.72 22.67
C LEU A 172 47.00 -5.67 22.10
N LEU A 173 46.84 -5.74 20.78
CA LEU A 173 45.97 -6.73 20.12
C LEU A 173 46.51 -8.15 20.31
N GLN A 174 47.82 -8.37 20.16
CA GLN A 174 48.46 -9.66 20.43
C GLN A 174 48.30 -10.08 21.91
N LEU A 175 48.41 -9.13 22.83
CA LEU A 175 48.15 -9.36 24.25
C LEU A 175 46.69 -9.78 24.50
N LEU A 176 45.72 -9.12 23.84
CA LEU A 176 44.30 -9.53 23.93
C LEU A 176 44.06 -10.94 23.41
N VAL A 177 44.69 -11.31 22.28
CA VAL A 177 44.62 -12.67 21.73
C VAL A 177 45.17 -13.69 22.72
N PHE A 178 46.33 -13.40 23.32
CA PHE A 178 46.95 -14.24 24.35
C PHE A 178 46.03 -14.44 25.55
N LEU A 179 45.49 -13.35 26.12
CA LEU A 179 44.58 -13.41 27.27
C LEU A 179 43.32 -14.21 26.97
N THR A 180 42.80 -14.11 25.75
CA THR A 180 41.63 -14.88 25.29
C THR A 180 41.91 -16.36 25.17
N ASN A 181 43.10 -16.74 24.69
CA ASN A 181 43.49 -18.14 24.57
C ASN A 181 43.71 -18.83 25.93
N HIS A 182 44.16 -18.10 26.95
CA HIS A 182 44.50 -18.65 28.27
C HIS A 182 43.41 -18.53 29.35
N GLY A 183 42.27 -17.87 29.06
CA GLY A 183 41.17 -17.69 30.01
C GLY A 183 39.76 -17.63 29.40
N PRO A 184 39.35 -18.60 28.55
CA PRO A 184 38.17 -18.48 27.70
C PRO A 184 36.85 -18.30 28.49
N ASP A 185 36.63 -19.04 29.60
CA ASP A 185 35.36 -19.00 30.36
C ASP A 185 35.08 -17.66 31.09
N ARG A 186 36.12 -16.84 31.31
CA ARG A 186 36.06 -15.62 32.14
C ARG A 186 36.03 -14.33 31.33
N ASN A 187 36.62 -14.33 30.13
CA ASN A 187 36.60 -13.19 29.19
C ASN A 187 35.19 -12.95 28.60
N LEU A 188 34.35 -14.00 28.56
CA LEU A 188 33.00 -13.98 28.01
C LEU A 188 32.01 -13.06 28.76
N GLN A 189 32.26 -12.70 30.03
CA GLN A 189 31.48 -11.67 30.76
C GLN A 189 31.73 -10.24 30.26
N GLN A 190 32.80 -10.03 29.47
CA GLN A 190 33.18 -8.75 28.89
C GLN A 190 33.12 -8.74 27.37
N ALA A 191 32.57 -9.79 26.73
CA ALA A 191 32.51 -9.95 25.28
C ALA A 191 31.93 -8.71 24.56
N LEU A 192 30.88 -8.10 25.12
CA LEU A 192 30.29 -6.85 24.60
C LEU A 192 31.30 -5.71 24.52
N ARG A 193 32.07 -5.49 25.60
CA ARG A 193 33.09 -4.44 25.64
C ARG A 193 34.28 -4.78 24.75
N TYR A 194 34.68 -6.05 24.69
CA TYR A 194 35.75 -6.54 23.83
C TYR A 194 35.46 -6.22 22.36
N PHE A 195 34.32 -6.67 21.83
CA PHE A 195 33.96 -6.46 20.43
C PHE A 195 33.69 -4.99 20.10
N SER A 196 33.17 -4.20 21.04
CA SER A 196 33.04 -2.74 20.86
C SER A 196 34.40 -2.06 20.66
N VAL A 197 35.42 -2.42 21.45
CA VAL A 197 36.76 -1.82 21.34
C VAL A 197 37.47 -2.30 20.08
N VAL A 198 37.39 -3.60 19.76
CA VAL A 198 37.96 -4.15 18.52
C VAL A 198 37.32 -3.53 17.28
N ARG A 199 36.01 -3.23 17.33
CA ARG A 199 35.32 -2.45 16.29
C ARG A 199 35.93 -1.06 16.14
N GLU A 200 36.00 -0.27 17.22
CA GLU A 200 36.56 1.10 17.17
C GLU A 200 38.00 1.12 16.61
N VAL A 201 38.81 0.12 16.98
CA VAL A 201 40.17 -0.05 16.43
C VAL A 201 40.13 -0.38 14.93
N THR A 202 39.24 -1.28 14.51
CA THR A 202 39.05 -1.62 13.08
C THR A 202 38.63 -0.39 12.27
N GLU A 203 37.70 0.42 12.78
CA GLU A 203 37.26 1.67 12.14
C GLU A 203 38.36 2.71 12.03
N TYR A 204 39.23 2.80 13.04
CA TYR A 204 40.41 3.65 12.99
C TYR A 204 41.34 3.23 11.84
N PHE A 205 41.65 1.94 11.70
CA PHE A 205 42.49 1.45 10.60
C PHE A 205 41.86 1.62 9.22
N ILE A 206 40.53 1.48 9.11
CA ILE A 206 39.80 1.77 7.86
C ILE A 206 39.99 3.25 7.47
N LYS A 207 39.97 4.18 8.43
CA LYS A 207 40.17 5.62 8.17
C LYS A 207 41.61 5.98 7.84
N THR A 208 42.59 5.29 8.43
CA THR A 208 44.01 5.64 8.32
C THR A 208 44.78 4.80 7.29
N ASN A 209 44.18 3.76 6.73
CA ASN A 209 44.75 2.90 5.67
C ASN A 209 46.06 2.16 6.06
N HIS A 210 46.36 2.01 7.36
CA HIS A 210 47.55 1.32 7.89
C HIS A 210 47.37 -0.22 7.99
N GLU A 211 48.47 -0.99 7.88
CA GLU A 211 48.46 -2.46 7.65
C GLU A 211 48.87 -3.38 8.83
N PRO A 212 48.08 -3.55 9.91
CA PRO A 212 48.21 -4.72 10.79
C PRO A 212 47.03 -5.69 10.61
N ILE A 213 46.87 -6.23 9.40
CA ILE A 213 45.75 -7.12 9.02
C ILE A 213 45.72 -8.39 9.89
N SER A 214 46.88 -8.99 10.16
CA SER A 214 47.01 -10.26 10.88
C SER A 214 46.58 -10.17 12.34
N SER A 215 46.92 -9.08 13.03
CA SER A 215 46.63 -8.91 14.45
C SER A 215 45.20 -8.50 14.72
N ILE A 216 44.60 -7.66 13.87
CA ILE A 216 43.16 -7.37 13.93
C ILE A 216 42.37 -8.66 13.68
N LEU A 217 42.73 -9.42 12.64
CA LEU A 217 42.08 -10.68 12.32
C LEU A 217 42.19 -11.71 13.46
N ASN A 218 43.36 -11.84 14.06
CA ASN A 218 43.55 -12.74 15.19
C ASN A 218 42.78 -12.26 16.43
N ALA A 219 42.74 -10.95 16.70
CA ALA A 219 41.98 -10.38 17.81
C ALA A 219 40.46 -10.57 17.62
N THR A 220 39.93 -10.37 16.41
CA THR A 220 38.50 -10.58 16.13
C THR A 220 38.11 -12.06 16.23
N THR A 221 38.96 -12.98 15.78
CA THR A 221 38.64 -14.42 15.74
C THR A 221 38.97 -15.18 17.03
N ALA A 222 39.90 -14.69 17.86
CA ALA A 222 40.32 -15.41 19.07
C ALA A 222 39.19 -15.79 20.04
N PRO A 223 38.21 -14.91 20.36
CA PRO A 223 37.09 -15.26 21.24
C PRO A 223 36.09 -16.26 20.63
N LEU A 224 36.17 -16.52 19.33
CA LEU A 224 35.24 -17.36 18.57
C LEU A 224 35.80 -18.77 18.27
N ARG A 225 37.11 -18.99 18.43
CA ARG A 225 37.80 -20.25 18.08
C ARG A 225 37.57 -21.39 19.08
N LYS A 226 37.56 -21.11 20.39
CA LYS A 226 37.40 -22.15 21.43
C LYS A 226 35.93 -22.34 21.80
N ILE A 227 35.43 -23.56 21.64
CA ILE A 227 34.06 -23.94 22.03
C ILE A 227 34.03 -24.15 23.54
N THR A 228 33.24 -23.34 24.24
CA THR A 228 33.00 -23.34 25.68
C THR A 228 31.50 -23.21 25.95
N ALA A 229 31.03 -23.50 27.17
CA ALA A 229 29.62 -23.44 27.53
C ALA A 229 28.97 -22.05 27.32
N ARG A 230 29.77 -20.98 27.19
CA ARG A 230 29.32 -19.60 26.97
C ARG A 230 29.67 -19.03 25.60
N THR A 231 30.16 -19.84 24.66
CA THR A 231 30.56 -19.39 23.32
C THR A 231 29.44 -18.68 22.56
N LEU A 232 28.17 -19.06 22.76
CA LEU A 232 27.02 -18.37 22.16
C LEU A 232 26.96 -16.87 22.49
N TYR A 233 27.31 -16.46 23.72
CA TYR A 233 27.37 -15.05 24.12
C TYR A 233 28.47 -14.28 23.39
N SER A 234 29.57 -14.95 23.04
CA SER A 234 30.66 -14.39 22.23
C SER A 234 30.20 -14.10 20.80
N TYR A 235 29.47 -15.05 20.20
CA TYR A 235 28.89 -14.89 18.86
C TYR A 235 27.80 -13.82 18.83
N GLU A 236 26.98 -13.72 19.87
CA GLU A 236 26.00 -12.64 20.09
C GLU A 236 26.69 -11.27 20.16
N ALA A 237 27.72 -11.13 21.00
CA ALA A 237 28.47 -9.88 21.12
C ALA A 237 29.19 -9.50 19.82
N PHE A 238 29.77 -10.48 19.12
CA PHE A 238 30.38 -10.27 17.80
C PHE A 238 29.36 -9.74 16.79
N ALA A 239 28.18 -10.34 16.69
CA ALA A 239 27.17 -9.91 15.76
C ALA A 239 26.61 -8.50 16.11
N CYS A 240 26.17 -8.30 17.34
CA CYS A 240 25.47 -7.07 17.74
C CYS A 240 26.38 -5.85 17.94
N ARG A 241 27.67 -6.03 18.29
CA ARG A 241 28.60 -4.91 18.56
C ARG A 241 29.68 -4.70 17.51
N TYR A 242 30.11 -5.75 16.79
CA TYR A 242 31.14 -5.64 15.76
C TYR A 242 30.53 -5.50 14.37
N LEU A 243 29.70 -6.46 13.93
CA LEU A 243 29.13 -6.48 12.58
C LEU A 243 28.05 -5.40 12.35
N ALA A 244 27.42 -4.87 13.40
CA ALA A 244 26.38 -3.85 13.29
C ALA A 244 26.88 -2.45 12.86
N SER A 245 28.14 -2.28 12.45
CA SER A 245 28.70 -0.97 12.07
C SER A 245 28.78 -0.74 10.57
N GLN A 246 28.29 0.43 10.14
CA GLN A 246 28.34 0.90 8.76
C GLN A 246 29.76 1.18 8.26
N SER A 247 30.67 1.58 9.16
CA SER A 247 32.06 1.89 8.77
C SER A 247 32.80 0.68 8.20
N LEU A 248 32.31 -0.54 8.48
CA LEU A 248 32.86 -1.79 7.95
C LEU A 248 32.49 -2.05 6.48
N LEU A 249 31.58 -1.29 5.88
CA LEU A 249 31.21 -1.42 4.46
C LEU A 249 32.29 -0.85 3.50
N SER A 250 33.41 -0.36 4.03
CA SER A 250 34.51 0.14 3.20
C SER A 250 35.07 -0.96 2.26
N PRO A 251 35.48 -0.61 1.02
CA PRO A 251 36.06 -1.57 0.08
C PRO A 251 37.26 -2.35 0.65
N TRP A 252 38.08 -1.69 1.49
CA TRP A 252 39.23 -2.29 2.15
C TRP A 252 38.84 -3.48 3.05
N TYR A 253 37.82 -3.30 3.89
CA TYR A 253 37.37 -4.34 4.81
C TYR A 253 36.72 -5.51 4.05
N LEU A 254 35.85 -5.20 3.09
CA LEU A 254 35.13 -6.19 2.30
C LEU A 254 36.05 -7.10 1.47
N GLN A 255 37.14 -6.55 0.92
CA GLN A 255 38.06 -7.32 0.08
C GLN A 255 39.15 -8.06 0.87
N LYS A 256 39.69 -7.46 1.95
CA LYS A 256 40.87 -8.01 2.65
C LYS A 256 40.52 -8.80 3.92
N LEU A 257 39.67 -8.25 4.78
CA LEU A 257 39.46 -8.77 6.14
C LEU A 257 38.23 -9.68 6.26
N LEU A 258 37.14 -9.34 5.57
CA LEU A 258 35.88 -10.08 5.67
C LEU A 258 35.97 -11.55 5.22
N PRO A 259 36.58 -11.90 4.07
CA PRO A 259 36.66 -13.30 3.62
C PRO A 259 37.48 -14.16 4.60
N THR A 260 38.59 -13.62 5.08
CA THR A 260 39.50 -14.32 6.00
C THR A 260 38.94 -14.46 7.42
N ILE A 261 38.00 -13.59 7.83
CA ILE A 261 37.17 -13.80 9.03
C ILE A 261 36.12 -14.88 8.77
N ALA A 262 35.45 -14.86 7.62
CA ALA A 262 34.43 -15.85 7.26
C ALA A 262 34.98 -17.29 7.26
N ASP A 263 36.22 -17.50 6.82
CA ASP A 263 36.90 -18.80 6.92
C ASP A 263 37.05 -19.34 8.35
N LYS A 264 37.13 -18.44 9.35
CA LYS A 264 37.45 -18.79 10.74
C LYS A 264 36.23 -18.78 11.67
N VAL A 265 35.08 -18.29 11.21
CA VAL A 265 33.85 -18.14 12.01
C VAL A 265 32.90 -19.30 11.69
N ASN A 266 32.37 -19.95 12.72
CA ASN A 266 31.36 -20.99 12.53
C ASN A 266 29.99 -20.34 12.33
N TYR A 267 29.52 -20.32 11.08
CA TYR A 267 28.22 -19.76 10.70
C TYR A 267 27.04 -20.37 11.48
N LYS A 268 27.02 -21.68 11.75
CA LYS A 268 25.91 -22.32 12.49
C LYS A 268 25.78 -21.80 13.93
N LEU A 269 26.93 -21.58 14.59
CA LEU A 269 26.95 -20.97 15.93
C LEU A 269 26.52 -19.50 15.88
N LEU A 270 26.94 -18.75 14.85
CA LEU A 270 26.50 -17.37 14.62
C LEU A 270 24.98 -17.27 14.43
N ALA A 271 24.42 -18.14 13.58
CA ALA A 271 22.98 -18.21 13.32
C ALA A 271 22.20 -18.56 14.60
N SER A 272 22.64 -19.57 15.36
CA SER A 272 21.96 -19.95 16.62
C SER A 272 22.02 -18.85 17.70
N ALA A 273 23.14 -18.13 17.80
CA ALA A 273 23.28 -17.02 18.75
C ALA A 273 22.36 -15.85 18.37
N LEU A 274 22.36 -15.45 17.10
CA LEU A 274 21.46 -14.40 16.60
C LEU A 274 19.99 -14.81 16.69
N ALA A 275 19.64 -16.07 16.40
CA ALA A 275 18.28 -16.56 16.55
C ALA A 275 17.80 -16.49 18.01
N ALA A 276 18.67 -16.78 18.99
CA ALA A 276 18.36 -16.61 20.39
C ALA A 276 18.12 -15.14 20.80
N VAL A 277 18.92 -14.21 20.24
CA VAL A 277 18.72 -12.77 20.45
C VAL A 277 17.38 -12.33 19.86
N VAL A 278 17.11 -12.70 18.62
CA VAL A 278 15.93 -12.30 17.85
C VAL A 278 14.63 -12.88 18.42
N ARG A 279 14.64 -14.11 18.97
CA ARG A 279 13.47 -14.73 19.64
C ARG A 279 13.13 -14.09 20.99
N SER A 280 13.98 -13.22 21.51
CA SER A 280 13.75 -12.50 22.75
C SER A 280 13.63 -10.99 22.47
N PRO A 281 12.92 -10.19 23.28
CA PRO A 281 12.85 -8.74 23.11
C PRO A 281 14.18 -8.01 23.41
N ARG A 282 15.33 -8.70 23.34
CA ARG A 282 16.66 -8.17 23.66
C ARG A 282 17.27 -7.31 22.56
N LEU A 283 16.69 -7.28 21.35
CA LEU A 283 17.14 -6.40 20.27
C LEU A 283 17.20 -4.92 20.71
N GLU A 284 16.24 -4.48 21.54
CA GLU A 284 16.18 -3.12 22.07
C GLU A 284 17.24 -2.82 23.15
N GLU A 285 17.86 -3.84 23.74
CA GLU A 285 18.91 -3.67 24.75
C GLU A 285 20.25 -3.20 24.14
N TYR A 286 20.39 -3.27 22.81
CA TYR A 286 21.60 -2.88 22.08
C TYR A 286 21.44 -1.50 21.42
N PRO A 287 22.17 -0.46 21.88
CA PRO A 287 22.05 0.89 21.34
C PRO A 287 22.50 0.99 19.87
N GLU A 288 23.34 0.08 19.39
CA GLU A 288 23.76 0.03 17.99
C GLU A 288 22.67 -0.50 17.04
N LEU A 289 21.72 -1.30 17.54
CA LEU A 289 20.68 -1.93 16.73
C LEU A 289 19.35 -1.17 16.74
N THR A 290 19.28 -0.03 17.43
CA THR A 290 18.11 0.86 17.39
C THR A 290 17.97 1.59 16.05
N ASP A 291 19.08 1.76 15.32
CA ASP A 291 19.08 2.37 13.99
C ASP A 291 18.73 1.33 12.90
N SER A 292 18.02 1.75 11.86
CA SER A 292 17.59 0.87 10.76
C SER A 292 18.75 0.54 9.82
N ARG A 293 19.67 1.48 9.60
CA ARG A 293 20.83 1.28 8.71
C ARG A 293 21.86 0.30 9.27
N THR A 294 22.04 0.26 10.59
CA THR A 294 22.93 -0.71 11.26
C THR A 294 22.35 -2.12 11.22
N ARG A 295 21.03 -2.27 11.35
CA ARG A 295 20.31 -3.54 11.15
C ARG A 295 20.44 -4.04 9.70
N LEU A 296 20.34 -3.16 8.71
CA LEU A 296 20.58 -3.47 7.29
C LEU A 296 22.01 -3.99 7.04
N SER A 297 23.00 -3.36 7.68
CA SER A 297 24.40 -3.77 7.60
C SER A 297 24.63 -5.15 8.23
N LEU A 298 24.07 -5.37 9.43
CA LEU A 298 24.13 -6.67 10.11
C LEU A 298 23.52 -7.79 9.26
N LEU A 299 22.35 -7.55 8.67
CA LEU A 299 21.70 -8.49 7.77
C LEU A 299 22.59 -8.83 6.56
N SER A 300 23.20 -7.82 5.95
CA SER A 300 24.08 -8.00 4.78
C SER A 300 25.30 -8.86 5.11
N PHE A 301 25.96 -8.61 6.25
CA PHE A 301 27.07 -9.45 6.71
C PHE A 301 26.60 -10.87 7.06
N PHE A 302 25.45 -11.03 7.70
CA PHE A 302 24.90 -12.35 8.05
C PHE A 302 24.65 -13.22 6.80
N ILE A 303 24.08 -12.62 5.74
CA ILE A 303 23.88 -13.30 4.44
C ILE A 303 25.23 -13.67 3.81
N TYR A 304 26.21 -12.75 3.86
CA TYR A 304 27.55 -13.02 3.35
C TYR A 304 28.20 -14.22 4.03
N PHE A 305 28.16 -14.32 5.37
CA PHE A 305 28.72 -15.47 6.10
C PHE A 305 28.08 -16.79 5.67
N HIS A 306 26.76 -16.82 5.48
CA HIS A 306 26.09 -18.01 4.93
C HIS A 306 26.62 -18.34 3.53
N ARG A 307 26.55 -17.41 2.58
CA ARG A 307 26.99 -17.64 1.19
C ARG A 307 28.45 -18.08 1.10
N HIS A 308 29.33 -17.49 1.94
CA HIS A 308 30.74 -17.83 2.00
C HIS A 308 30.98 -19.27 2.45
N THR A 309 30.26 -19.76 3.47
CA THR A 309 30.37 -21.17 3.90
C THR A 309 29.91 -22.17 2.85
N HIS A 310 29.08 -21.71 1.91
CA HIS A 310 28.49 -22.47 0.81
C HIS A 310 29.15 -22.12 -0.55
N ASN A 311 30.40 -21.61 -0.52
CA ASN A 311 31.24 -21.30 -1.69
C ASN A 311 30.62 -20.34 -2.73
N PHE A 312 29.63 -19.52 -2.35
CA PHE A 312 28.83 -18.63 -3.22
C PHE A 312 28.12 -19.28 -4.42
N GLY A 313 28.50 -20.50 -4.80
CA GLY A 313 28.02 -21.25 -5.97
C GLY A 313 27.43 -22.62 -5.63
N SER A 314 27.34 -23.04 -4.37
CA SER A 314 26.53 -24.21 -4.02
C SER A 314 25.06 -23.81 -3.99
N SER A 315 24.24 -24.54 -4.75
CA SER A 315 22.78 -24.45 -4.79
C SER A 315 22.11 -24.97 -3.50
N GLU A 316 22.77 -24.83 -2.34
CA GLU A 316 22.14 -25.17 -1.07
C GLU A 316 21.20 -24.02 -0.66
N PRO A 317 19.90 -24.29 -0.55
CA PRO A 317 18.93 -23.25 -0.31
C PRO A 317 19.07 -22.67 1.11
N TYR A 318 18.91 -21.36 1.25
CA TYR A 318 18.85 -20.66 2.55
C TYR A 318 17.84 -21.28 3.53
N SER A 319 16.82 -21.95 2.98
CA SER A 319 15.80 -22.66 3.76
C SER A 319 16.36 -23.82 4.59
N SER A 320 17.54 -24.36 4.24
CA SER A 320 18.22 -25.48 4.93
C SER A 320 18.45 -25.25 6.43
N SER A 321 18.55 -23.99 6.87
CA SER A 321 18.86 -23.59 8.24
C SER A 321 17.70 -22.82 8.87
N GLN A 322 17.02 -23.43 9.84
CA GLN A 322 15.90 -22.83 10.57
C GLN A 322 16.30 -21.51 11.28
N ASP A 323 17.50 -21.47 11.82
CA ASP A 323 18.03 -20.28 12.51
C ASP A 323 18.34 -19.15 11.51
N PHE A 324 18.74 -19.46 10.26
CA PHE A 324 18.91 -18.44 9.21
C PHE A 324 17.60 -17.74 8.91
N VAL A 325 16.56 -18.54 8.61
CA VAL A 325 15.24 -18.04 8.23
C VAL A 325 14.68 -17.14 9.33
N THR A 326 14.80 -17.55 10.59
CA THR A 326 14.36 -16.78 11.76
C THR A 326 15.05 -15.41 11.86
N VAL A 327 16.38 -15.37 11.70
CA VAL A 327 17.16 -14.12 11.82
C VAL A 327 16.91 -13.20 10.64
N ALA A 328 16.95 -13.75 9.41
CA ALA A 328 16.72 -12.98 8.20
C ALA A 328 15.31 -12.39 8.18
N SER A 329 14.28 -13.16 8.53
CA SER A 329 12.89 -12.72 8.47
C SER A 329 12.59 -11.57 9.44
N VAL A 330 13.12 -11.61 10.66
CA VAL A 330 12.90 -10.56 11.66
C VAL A 330 13.70 -9.30 11.32
N LEU A 331 14.97 -9.45 10.92
CA LEU A 331 15.78 -8.30 10.51
C LEU A 331 15.18 -7.60 9.29
N LEU A 332 14.81 -8.36 8.23
CA LEU A 332 14.12 -7.84 7.04
C LEU A 332 12.80 -7.14 7.39
N GLY A 333 11.95 -7.80 8.20
CA GLY A 333 10.66 -7.22 8.60
C GLY A 333 10.82 -5.92 9.39
N SER A 334 11.94 -5.76 10.11
CA SER A 334 12.23 -4.59 10.91
C SER A 334 12.77 -3.38 10.11
N ILE A 335 13.23 -3.59 8.88
CA ILE A 335 13.83 -2.57 7.98
C ILE A 335 12.96 -2.26 6.75
N ALA A 336 11.93 -3.05 6.47
CA ALA A 336 11.20 -3.01 5.21
C ALA A 336 10.39 -1.73 4.94
N ASP A 337 10.12 -0.90 5.96
CA ASP A 337 9.45 0.39 5.75
C ASP A 337 10.41 1.55 5.52
N ASP A 338 11.70 1.38 5.87
CA ASP A 338 12.67 2.47 5.91
C ASP A 338 13.50 2.58 4.62
N PHE A 339 13.67 1.47 3.87
CA PHE A 339 14.54 1.41 2.69
C PHE A 339 13.83 0.89 1.44
N ASP A 340 14.25 1.39 0.27
CA ASP A 340 13.90 0.85 -1.05
C ASP A 340 15.21 0.56 -1.84
N LEU A 341 15.28 -0.62 -2.48
CA LEU A 341 16.47 -1.05 -3.21
C LEU A 341 16.49 -0.61 -4.69
N ASP A 342 15.32 -0.38 -5.28
CA ASP A 342 15.15 -0.37 -6.74
C ASP A 342 14.59 0.96 -7.32
N GLU A 343 14.43 2.04 -6.54
CA GLU A 343 13.95 3.34 -7.07
C GLU A 343 14.79 3.83 -8.27
N PRO A 344 14.19 4.22 -9.42
CA PRO A 344 14.94 4.67 -10.59
C PRO A 344 15.59 6.02 -10.30
N LEU A 345 16.72 6.32 -10.96
CA LEU A 345 17.30 7.66 -10.91
C LEU A 345 16.27 8.70 -11.44
N PRO A 346 16.27 9.94 -10.93
CA PRO A 346 15.22 10.93 -11.22
C PRO A 346 14.99 11.29 -12.69
N ASP A 347 15.88 10.90 -13.60
CA ASP A 347 15.89 11.36 -15.01
C ASP A 347 15.08 10.47 -15.98
N GLU A 348 14.50 9.34 -15.53
CA GLU A 348 13.82 8.37 -16.42
C GLU A 348 12.30 8.21 -16.20
N VAL A 349 11.64 9.04 -15.39
CA VAL A 349 10.19 8.85 -15.09
C VAL A 349 9.37 10.12 -15.29
N ASP A 350 8.30 9.98 -16.06
CA ASP A 350 7.26 10.98 -16.33
C ASP A 350 6.64 11.54 -15.04
N PHE A 351 6.38 12.85 -15.02
CA PHE A 351 6.00 13.68 -13.86
C PHE A 351 4.71 13.26 -13.11
N SER A 352 3.96 12.25 -13.57
CA SER A 352 2.60 11.94 -13.11
C SER A 352 2.50 10.96 -11.94
N THR A 353 3.58 10.27 -11.55
CA THR A 353 3.55 9.23 -10.49
C THR A 353 3.99 9.68 -9.11
N ARG A 354 4.37 10.96 -8.92
CA ARG A 354 4.69 11.51 -7.59
C ARG A 354 3.43 11.85 -6.79
N ARG A 355 2.69 10.85 -6.31
CA ARG A 355 1.74 11.04 -5.22
C ARG A 355 1.94 9.99 -4.12
N SER A 356 2.46 10.47 -2.98
CA SER A 356 2.32 9.90 -1.63
C SER A 356 3.13 8.69 -1.16
N SER A 357 4.23 8.29 -1.81
CA SER A 357 5.16 7.35 -1.16
C SER A 357 5.97 8.08 -0.07
N SER A 358 5.77 7.67 1.18
CA SER A 358 6.68 7.92 2.30
C SER A 358 8.13 7.85 1.81
N GLN A 359 8.93 8.90 2.04
CA GLN A 359 10.33 9.01 1.61
C GLN A 359 11.17 7.86 2.19
N ARG A 360 11.21 6.71 1.50
CA ARG A 360 12.12 5.60 1.82
C ARG A 360 13.53 6.01 1.42
N GLU A 361 14.52 5.63 2.22
CA GLU A 361 15.91 5.93 1.89
C GLU A 361 16.43 4.96 0.81
N HIS A 362 17.01 5.50 -0.26
CA HIS A 362 17.63 4.70 -1.32
C HIS A 362 18.97 4.12 -0.83
N VAL A 363 19.16 2.81 -0.98
CA VAL A 363 20.42 2.13 -0.63
C VAL A 363 21.43 2.32 -1.77
N SER A 364 22.55 2.99 -1.54
CA SER A 364 23.59 3.23 -2.57
C SER A 364 24.68 2.14 -2.65
N ASP A 365 24.88 1.36 -1.59
CA ASP A 365 26.03 0.45 -1.47
C ASP A 365 25.88 -0.83 -2.31
N SER A 366 26.83 -1.06 -3.22
CA SER A 366 26.82 -2.23 -4.13
C SER A 366 26.87 -3.57 -3.40
N PHE A 367 27.64 -3.67 -2.31
CA PHE A 367 27.73 -4.88 -1.48
C PHE A 367 26.40 -5.24 -0.84
N ILE A 368 25.71 -4.27 -0.23
CA ILE A 368 24.40 -4.47 0.40
C ILE A 368 23.39 -4.93 -0.66
N LYS A 369 23.34 -4.26 -1.81
CA LYS A 369 22.45 -4.66 -2.91
C LYS A 369 22.69 -6.09 -3.34
N GLU A 370 23.95 -6.51 -3.52
CA GLU A 370 24.29 -7.87 -3.93
C GLU A 370 23.86 -8.92 -2.90
N GLN A 371 24.17 -8.71 -1.62
CA GLN A 371 23.83 -9.67 -0.57
C GLN A 371 22.32 -9.79 -0.39
N ILE A 372 21.60 -8.67 -0.37
CA ILE A 372 20.16 -8.68 -0.15
C ILE A 372 19.43 -9.27 -1.38
N ARG A 373 19.83 -8.93 -2.62
CA ARG A 373 19.25 -9.52 -3.83
C ARG A 373 19.43 -11.04 -3.91
N SER A 374 20.48 -11.59 -3.30
CA SER A 374 20.68 -13.05 -3.26
C SER A 374 19.53 -13.81 -2.58
N LEU A 375 18.83 -13.19 -1.63
CA LEU A 375 17.68 -13.81 -0.93
C LEU A 375 16.50 -14.09 -1.85
N VAL A 376 16.36 -13.32 -2.93
CA VAL A 376 15.29 -13.40 -3.93
C VAL A 376 15.67 -14.37 -5.04
N GLN A 377 16.74 -15.15 -4.92
CA GLN A 377 17.05 -16.16 -5.94
C GLN A 377 16.06 -17.34 -5.88
N ARG A 378 15.69 -17.83 -7.07
CA ARG A 378 14.73 -18.92 -7.28
C ARG A 378 14.95 -20.15 -6.41
N GLU A 379 16.19 -20.63 -6.32
CA GLU A 379 16.53 -21.85 -5.59
C GLU A 379 16.20 -21.73 -4.10
N ASN A 380 16.36 -20.53 -3.55
CA ASN A 380 16.12 -20.24 -2.15
C ASN A 380 14.63 -20.17 -1.83
N VAL A 381 13.85 -19.47 -2.65
CA VAL A 381 12.39 -19.30 -2.43
C VAL A 381 11.62 -20.59 -2.73
N GLY A 382 11.95 -21.29 -3.82
CA GLY A 382 11.28 -22.54 -4.20
C GLY A 382 11.57 -23.72 -3.26
N ALA A 383 12.72 -23.72 -2.59
CA ALA A 383 13.09 -24.75 -1.62
C ALA A 383 12.54 -24.53 -0.20
N LEU A 384 11.91 -23.39 0.07
CA LEU A 384 11.29 -23.08 1.38
C LEU A 384 10.26 -24.15 1.78
N LEU A 385 9.45 -24.63 0.83
CA LEU A 385 8.38 -25.59 1.10
C LEU A 385 8.86 -27.05 1.11
N ARG A 386 10.06 -27.35 0.60
CA ARG A 386 10.58 -28.73 0.50
C ARG A 386 11.09 -29.31 1.82
N MET A 387 11.41 -28.48 2.82
CA MET A 387 12.07 -28.93 4.06
C MET A 387 11.14 -29.44 5.17
N THR A 388 9.92 -28.93 5.28
CA THR A 388 8.97 -29.31 6.34
C THR A 388 8.50 -30.77 6.25
N GLY A 389 8.78 -31.44 5.13
CA GLY A 389 8.64 -32.90 4.97
C GLY A 389 9.70 -33.74 5.69
N GLN A 390 10.91 -33.22 5.95
CA GLN A 390 11.99 -34.02 6.54
C GLN A 390 11.87 -34.16 8.06
N SER A 391 11.39 -33.13 8.75
CA SER A 391 11.10 -33.13 10.19
C SER A 391 9.85 -33.92 10.57
N SER A 392 9.07 -34.38 9.57
CA SER A 392 7.82 -35.13 9.73
C SER A 392 7.92 -36.63 9.41
N SER A 393 9.13 -37.16 9.21
CA SER A 393 9.39 -38.60 8.94
C SER A 393 9.33 -39.52 10.18
N SER A 394 8.87 -39.02 11.34
CA SER A 394 8.49 -39.86 12.48
C SER A 394 6.96 -39.97 12.57
N PRO A 395 6.36 -41.17 12.53
CA PRO A 395 4.89 -41.36 12.47
C PRO A 395 4.10 -40.85 13.69
N ASN A 396 4.77 -40.34 14.72
CA ASN A 396 4.19 -39.97 16.01
C ASN A 396 4.20 -38.45 16.31
N ASN A 397 4.59 -37.58 15.36
CA ASN A 397 4.63 -36.14 15.61
C ASN A 397 3.23 -35.49 15.47
N SER A 398 2.78 -34.87 16.56
CA SER A 398 1.51 -34.14 16.73
C SER A 398 1.29 -33.03 15.67
N SER A 399 0.03 -32.70 15.37
CA SER A 399 -0.39 -31.56 14.53
C SER A 399 0.41 -30.27 14.79
N ALA A 400 0.74 -30.00 16.06
CA ALA A 400 1.50 -28.85 16.51
C ALA A 400 2.86 -28.63 15.82
N THR A 401 3.55 -29.67 15.34
CA THR A 401 4.86 -29.50 14.67
C THR A 401 4.75 -29.10 13.20
N ARG A 402 3.62 -29.37 12.55
CA ARG A 402 3.35 -28.89 11.18
C ARG A 402 3.00 -27.40 11.20
N ASP A 403 2.28 -26.97 12.22
CA ASP A 403 1.84 -25.58 12.40
C ASP A 403 3.03 -24.62 12.62
N ASP A 404 4.04 -25.03 13.39
CA ASP A 404 5.23 -24.21 13.66
C ASP A 404 6.09 -23.97 12.40
N GLY A 405 6.21 -24.99 11.54
CA GLY A 405 6.90 -24.86 10.24
C GLY A 405 6.17 -23.93 9.27
N ALA A 406 4.83 -23.99 9.21
CA ALA A 406 4.03 -23.07 8.40
C ALA A 406 4.16 -21.61 8.85
N ARG A 407 4.16 -21.37 10.18
CA ARG A 407 4.36 -20.04 10.77
C ARG A 407 5.71 -19.44 10.37
N GLN A 408 6.79 -20.19 10.54
CA GLN A 408 8.15 -19.71 10.24
C GLN A 408 8.34 -19.36 8.76
N LEU A 409 7.78 -20.17 7.85
CA LEU A 409 7.79 -19.89 6.42
C LEU A 409 6.96 -18.66 6.07
N ALA A 410 5.79 -18.48 6.70
CA ALA A 410 4.96 -17.32 6.48
C ALA A 410 5.67 -16.03 6.91
N ILE A 411 6.38 -16.03 8.05
CA ILE A 411 7.17 -14.87 8.49
C ILE A 411 8.21 -14.49 7.44
N TYR A 412 8.97 -15.47 6.92
CA TYR A 412 10.02 -15.20 5.94
C TYR A 412 9.46 -14.77 4.58
N ALA A 413 8.45 -15.46 4.06
CA ALA A 413 7.81 -15.12 2.79
C ALA A 413 7.22 -13.71 2.81
N LEU A 414 6.54 -13.35 3.90
CA LEU A 414 5.94 -12.02 4.06
C LEU A 414 7.00 -10.91 4.17
N SER A 415 8.09 -11.17 4.90
CA SER A 415 9.22 -10.24 4.98
C SER A 415 9.88 -10.02 3.61
N LEU A 416 10.00 -11.06 2.77
CA LEU A 416 10.50 -10.91 1.41
C LEU A 416 9.54 -10.11 0.52
N LEU A 417 8.25 -10.44 0.53
CA LEU A 417 7.25 -9.72 -0.27
C LEU A 417 7.18 -8.23 0.08
N ARG A 418 7.34 -7.89 1.37
CA ARG A 418 7.32 -6.50 1.84
C ARG A 418 8.58 -5.73 1.47
N PHE A 419 9.75 -6.37 1.56
CA PHE A 419 11.03 -5.74 1.26
C PHE A 419 11.28 -5.62 -0.26
N PHE A 420 10.75 -6.53 -1.07
CA PHE A 420 10.93 -6.56 -2.54
C PHE A 420 9.60 -6.44 -3.30
N PRO A 421 8.92 -5.27 -3.26
CA PRO A 421 7.62 -5.10 -3.91
C PRO A 421 7.68 -5.31 -5.43
N ARG A 422 8.79 -4.96 -6.10
CA ARG A 422 8.95 -5.13 -7.55
C ARG A 422 9.12 -6.57 -8.01
N HIS A 423 9.75 -7.40 -7.18
CA HIS A 423 9.96 -8.82 -7.46
C HIS A 423 8.86 -9.68 -6.80
N ALA A 424 7.81 -9.05 -6.26
CA ALA A 424 6.77 -9.74 -5.51
C ALA A 424 6.07 -10.82 -6.36
N ASP A 425 5.81 -10.56 -7.64
CA ASP A 425 5.19 -11.55 -8.53
C ASP A 425 6.11 -12.74 -8.83
N GLU A 426 7.43 -12.53 -8.91
CA GLU A 426 8.41 -13.61 -9.03
C GLU A 426 8.47 -14.46 -7.76
N ILE A 427 8.50 -13.80 -6.60
CA ILE A 427 8.49 -14.47 -5.28
C ILE A 427 7.21 -15.30 -5.13
N ARG A 428 6.04 -14.74 -5.46
CA ARG A 428 4.76 -15.46 -5.43
C ARG A 428 4.76 -16.64 -6.40
N MET A 429 5.31 -16.48 -7.60
CA MET A 429 5.45 -17.57 -8.56
C MET A 429 6.37 -18.70 -8.08
N TRP A 430 7.51 -18.38 -7.47
CA TRP A 430 8.42 -19.40 -6.95
C TRP A 430 7.84 -20.12 -5.74
N LEU A 431 7.15 -19.40 -4.84
CA LEU A 431 6.39 -20.00 -3.74
C LEU A 431 5.28 -20.90 -4.27
N PHE A 432 4.55 -20.47 -5.31
CA PHE A 432 3.50 -21.25 -5.95
C PHE A 432 4.01 -22.57 -6.54
N ARG A 433 5.20 -22.56 -7.14
CA ARG A 433 5.86 -23.76 -7.70
C ARG A 433 6.55 -24.63 -6.66
N GLY A 434 6.81 -24.11 -5.47
CA GLY A 434 7.35 -24.89 -4.37
C GLY A 434 6.34 -25.95 -3.93
N SER A 435 6.70 -27.23 -4.05
CA SER A 435 5.92 -28.34 -3.50
C SER A 435 6.55 -28.85 -2.21
N SER A 436 5.71 -29.28 -1.26
CA SER A 436 6.16 -30.10 -0.13
C SER A 436 6.62 -31.48 -0.62
N GLN A 437 7.49 -32.16 0.13
CA GLN A 437 7.86 -33.56 -0.15
C GLN A 437 6.66 -34.51 -0.16
N SER A 438 5.54 -34.15 0.50
CA SER A 438 4.26 -34.86 0.45
C SER A 438 3.47 -34.63 -0.84
N SER A 439 4.05 -33.98 -1.86
CA SER A 439 3.38 -33.56 -3.11
C SER A 439 2.20 -32.61 -2.92
N THR A 440 2.00 -32.05 -1.71
CA THR A 440 0.97 -31.04 -1.47
C THR A 440 1.43 -29.68 -1.98
N PRO A 441 0.60 -29.00 -2.80
CA PRO A 441 0.91 -27.67 -3.29
C PRO A 441 0.90 -26.59 -2.19
N ALA A 442 1.68 -25.52 -2.39
CA ALA A 442 1.85 -24.41 -1.44
C ALA A 442 0.53 -23.81 -0.92
N ILE A 443 -0.43 -23.61 -1.80
CA ILE A 443 -1.72 -22.99 -1.46
C ILE A 443 -2.51 -23.87 -0.50
N LYS A 444 -2.61 -25.17 -0.80
CA LYS A 444 -3.31 -26.13 0.05
C LYS A 444 -2.63 -26.27 1.41
N TYR A 445 -1.29 -26.20 1.44
CA TYR A 445 -0.52 -26.18 2.68
C TYR A 445 -0.86 -24.96 3.55
N PHE A 446 -0.73 -23.74 3.02
CA PHE A 446 -1.04 -22.53 3.78
C PHE A 446 -2.54 -22.36 4.06
N TRP A 447 -3.43 -22.89 3.21
CA TRP A 447 -4.87 -22.94 3.47
C TRP A 447 -5.20 -23.80 4.69
N SER A 448 -4.65 -25.03 4.75
CA SER A 448 -4.85 -25.92 5.90
C SER A 448 -4.36 -25.28 7.20
N ALA A 449 -3.16 -24.69 7.17
CA ALA A 449 -2.61 -23.96 8.31
C ALA A 449 -3.46 -22.73 8.69
N SER A 450 -3.97 -21.98 7.72
CA SER A 450 -4.83 -20.80 7.95
C SER A 450 -6.16 -21.18 8.59
N ARG A 451 -6.83 -22.20 8.05
CA ARG A 451 -8.12 -22.71 8.56
C ARG A 451 -8.00 -23.22 9.99
N ASP A 452 -6.84 -23.75 10.36
CA ASP A 452 -6.59 -24.26 11.71
C ASP A 452 -6.20 -23.21 12.76
N THR A 453 -5.99 -21.95 12.36
CA THR A 453 -5.73 -20.85 13.29
C THR A 453 -6.95 -20.50 14.16
N GLU A 454 -6.70 -19.98 15.36
CA GLU A 454 -7.77 -19.48 16.23
C GLU A 454 -8.42 -18.23 15.62
N VAL A 455 -7.63 -17.39 14.95
CA VAL A 455 -8.08 -16.18 14.26
C VAL A 455 -9.12 -16.49 13.18
N PHE A 456 -8.84 -17.48 12.32
CA PHE A 456 -9.77 -17.86 11.25
C PHE A 456 -11.11 -18.37 11.79
N ARG A 457 -11.07 -19.33 12.73
CA ARG A 457 -12.30 -19.90 13.32
C ARG A 457 -13.13 -18.85 14.05
N ALA A 458 -12.49 -17.94 14.80
CA ALA A 458 -13.18 -16.88 15.52
C ALA A 458 -13.92 -15.93 14.57
N ILE A 459 -13.25 -15.45 13.50
CA ILE A 459 -13.82 -14.50 12.53
C ILE A 459 -14.87 -15.18 11.63
N TYR A 460 -14.68 -16.46 11.30
CA TYR A 460 -15.64 -17.24 10.52
C TYR A 460 -17.00 -17.33 11.24
N HIS A 461 -17.00 -17.65 12.55
CA HIS A 461 -18.23 -17.80 13.33
C HIS A 461 -18.82 -16.47 13.82
N ASP A 462 -17.97 -15.52 14.24
CA ASP A 462 -18.41 -14.23 14.78
C ASP A 462 -17.63 -13.07 14.16
N SER A 463 -18.33 -12.23 13.40
CA SER A 463 -17.71 -11.02 12.83
C SER A 463 -17.25 -10.03 13.90
N ARG A 464 -17.89 -10.00 15.08
CA ARG A 464 -17.49 -9.10 16.18
C ARG A 464 -16.18 -9.54 16.82
N ALA A 465 -15.82 -10.81 16.71
CA ALA A 465 -14.52 -11.31 17.16
C ALA A 465 -13.37 -10.65 16.38
N ALA A 466 -13.57 -10.32 15.09
CA ALA A 466 -12.58 -9.61 14.29
C ALA A 466 -12.17 -8.27 14.91
N MET A 467 -13.10 -7.53 15.52
CA MET A 467 -12.78 -6.25 16.19
C MET A 467 -11.78 -6.42 17.34
N LYS A 468 -11.90 -7.50 18.13
CA LYS A 468 -10.96 -7.76 19.24
C LYS A 468 -9.60 -8.23 18.73
N LEU A 469 -9.58 -9.01 17.65
CA LEU A 469 -8.36 -9.62 17.09
C LEU A 469 -7.53 -8.68 16.23
N LEU A 470 -8.16 -7.62 15.68
CA LEU A 470 -7.48 -6.58 14.90
C LEU A 470 -6.81 -5.53 15.81
N LYS A 471 -7.26 -5.37 17.05
CA LYS A 471 -6.67 -4.45 18.04
C LYS A 471 -5.34 -4.98 18.58
N ASP A 472 -4.41 -4.07 18.89
CA ASP A 472 -3.13 -4.44 19.52
C ASP A 472 -3.37 -4.94 20.96
N PRO A 473 -2.88 -6.15 21.35
CA PRO A 473 -3.02 -6.65 22.71
C PRO A 473 -2.49 -5.70 23.81
N SER A 474 -1.55 -4.83 23.47
CA SER A 474 -0.94 -3.87 24.40
C SER A 474 -1.84 -2.67 24.75
N SER A 475 -2.87 -2.38 23.95
CA SER A 475 -3.83 -1.30 24.26
C SER A 475 -4.89 -1.73 25.28
N VAL A 476 -5.24 -3.02 25.32
CA VAL A 476 -6.29 -3.57 26.20
C VAL A 476 -5.84 -3.73 27.65
N GLN A 477 -4.55 -3.97 27.92
CA GLN A 477 -4.03 -4.27 29.27
C GLN A 477 -4.01 -3.10 30.26
N LYS A 478 -4.38 -1.88 29.87
CA LYS A 478 -4.34 -0.71 30.77
C LYS A 478 -5.64 -0.44 31.54
N GLN A 479 -6.73 -1.16 31.27
CA GLN A 479 -8.02 -0.91 31.95
C GLN A 479 -8.27 -1.77 33.20
N ASP A 480 -7.66 -2.96 33.32
CA ASP A 480 -7.84 -3.83 34.49
C ASP A 480 -6.47 -4.24 35.09
N TYR A 481 -6.13 -3.67 36.25
CA TYR A 481 -4.89 -4.00 36.95
C TYR A 481 -5.04 -5.36 37.68
N GLN A 482 -4.61 -6.45 37.03
CA GLN A 482 -4.36 -7.73 37.70
C GLN A 482 -2.85 -8.06 37.69
N PRO A 483 -2.31 -8.61 38.79
CA PRO A 483 -0.88 -8.92 38.88
C PRO A 483 -0.49 -10.04 37.90
N PRO A 484 0.71 -10.00 37.31
CA PRO A 484 1.12 -10.95 36.28
C PRO A 484 1.39 -12.33 36.90
N THR A 485 0.49 -13.29 36.66
CA THR A 485 0.79 -14.71 36.77
C THR A 485 1.51 -15.20 35.51
N SER A 486 2.40 -16.18 35.66
CA SER A 486 3.47 -16.61 34.74
C SER A 486 3.02 -17.28 33.42
N SER A 487 2.14 -16.65 32.64
CA SER A 487 1.74 -17.13 31.30
C SER A 487 1.51 -15.98 30.31
N SER A 488 2.49 -15.09 30.15
CA SER A 488 2.47 -14.03 29.12
C SER A 488 2.98 -14.55 27.77
N ARG A 489 2.22 -15.43 27.11
CA ARG A 489 2.47 -15.92 25.74
C ARG A 489 1.35 -15.73 24.67
N PRO A 490 0.14 -15.19 24.93
CA PRO A 490 -0.92 -15.17 23.92
C PRO A 490 -0.70 -14.16 22.76
N SER A 491 0.13 -13.13 22.94
CA SER A 491 0.33 -12.07 21.92
C SER A 491 1.22 -12.47 20.74
N GLU A 492 2.19 -13.37 20.92
CA GLU A 492 3.05 -13.85 19.82
C GLU A 492 2.31 -14.83 18.91
N SER A 493 1.55 -15.77 19.50
CA SER A 493 0.75 -16.73 18.72
C SER A 493 -0.28 -16.03 17.82
N LEU A 494 -0.87 -14.93 18.29
CA LEU A 494 -1.82 -14.15 17.49
C LEU A 494 -1.14 -13.50 16.26
N ARG A 495 0.09 -12.98 16.42
CA ARG A 495 0.83 -12.36 15.31
C ARG A 495 1.21 -13.40 14.27
N ASP A 496 1.62 -14.58 14.70
CA ASP A 496 2.01 -15.65 13.78
C ASP A 496 0.81 -16.20 13.00
N ASP A 497 -0.36 -16.34 13.64
CA ASP A 497 -1.60 -16.72 12.97
C ASP A 497 -1.98 -15.72 11.85
N TRP A 498 -1.90 -14.42 12.12
CA TRP A 498 -2.13 -13.38 11.11
C TRP A 498 -1.15 -13.46 9.93
N ARG A 499 0.14 -13.74 10.18
CA ARG A 499 1.15 -13.88 9.12
C ARG A 499 0.84 -15.06 8.20
N VAL A 500 0.41 -16.20 8.74
CA VAL A 500 0.00 -17.37 7.93
C VAL A 500 -1.17 -17.01 7.03
N ILE A 501 -2.21 -16.38 7.60
CA ILE A 501 -3.38 -15.94 6.83
C ILE A 501 -2.96 -14.98 5.72
N LEU A 502 -2.13 -13.97 6.00
CA LEU A 502 -1.72 -12.97 5.02
C LEU A 502 -0.93 -13.57 3.85
N VAL A 503 -0.01 -14.50 4.10
CA VAL A 503 0.73 -15.20 3.04
C VAL A 503 -0.20 -16.06 2.19
N PHE A 504 -1.16 -16.76 2.82
CA PHE A 504 -2.17 -17.50 2.08
C PHE A 504 -2.99 -16.58 1.15
N LEU A 505 -3.48 -15.45 1.67
CA LEU A 505 -4.28 -14.49 0.90
C LEU A 505 -3.47 -13.90 -0.28
N GLU A 506 -2.21 -13.56 -0.07
CA GLU A 506 -1.28 -13.08 -1.10
C GLU A 506 -1.08 -14.11 -2.22
N LEU A 507 -0.77 -15.35 -1.86
CA LEU A 507 -0.56 -16.43 -2.82
C LEU A 507 -1.83 -16.76 -3.59
N TYR A 508 -2.97 -16.83 -2.91
CA TYR A 508 -4.24 -17.17 -3.55
C TYR A 508 -4.73 -16.05 -4.48
N THR A 509 -4.52 -14.77 -4.10
CA THR A 509 -4.77 -13.62 -4.97
C THR A 509 -3.95 -13.70 -6.26
N PHE A 510 -2.66 -14.03 -6.17
CA PHE A 510 -1.81 -14.22 -7.34
C PHE A 510 -2.29 -15.36 -8.24
N VAL A 511 -2.67 -16.49 -7.64
CA VAL A 511 -3.11 -17.68 -8.38
C VAL A 511 -4.40 -17.42 -9.15
N LEU A 512 -5.35 -16.70 -8.54
CA LEU A 512 -6.58 -16.32 -9.22
C LEU A 512 -6.38 -15.40 -10.44
N LYS A 513 -5.22 -14.74 -10.59
CA LYS A 513 -4.90 -13.96 -11.81
C LYS A 513 -4.50 -14.83 -12.99
N VAL A 514 -3.87 -15.98 -12.71
CA VAL A 514 -3.28 -16.88 -13.72
C VAL A 514 -4.19 -18.07 -14.00
N MET A 515 -5.01 -18.47 -13.04
CA MET A 515 -5.97 -19.56 -13.16
C MET A 515 -7.13 -19.16 -14.07
N ASP A 516 -7.48 -20.00 -15.04
CA ASP A 516 -8.66 -19.77 -15.87
C ASP A 516 -9.96 -20.14 -15.11
N ASP A 517 -11.14 -19.92 -15.70
CA ASP A 517 -12.39 -20.32 -15.04
C ASP A 517 -12.56 -21.86 -14.99
N ASP A 518 -12.13 -22.60 -16.01
CA ASP A 518 -12.26 -24.07 -16.04
C ASP A 518 -11.43 -24.77 -14.95
N GLU A 519 -10.20 -24.32 -14.72
CA GLU A 519 -9.30 -24.78 -13.65
C GLU A 519 -9.90 -24.47 -12.26
N PHE A 520 -10.51 -23.30 -12.09
CA PHE A 520 -11.20 -22.94 -10.85
C PHE A 520 -12.39 -23.88 -10.55
N PHE A 521 -13.20 -24.22 -11.55
CA PHE A 521 -14.40 -25.06 -11.35
C PHE A 521 -14.14 -26.57 -11.38
N SER A 522 -13.05 -27.03 -12.00
CA SER A 522 -12.76 -28.47 -12.16
C SER A 522 -12.23 -29.16 -10.90
N ALA A 523 -11.87 -28.40 -9.86
CA ALA A 523 -11.31 -28.91 -8.60
C ALA A 523 -12.22 -29.91 -7.84
N SER A 524 -13.52 -29.92 -8.12
CA SER A 524 -14.50 -30.77 -7.41
C SER A 524 -14.62 -32.20 -7.97
N ASN A 525 -14.04 -32.51 -9.14
CA ASN A 525 -14.30 -33.75 -9.88
C ASN A 525 -13.17 -34.80 -9.86
N VAL A 526 -12.22 -34.75 -8.92
CA VAL A 526 -11.07 -35.69 -8.90
C VAL A 526 -11.18 -36.73 -7.79
N ILE A 527 -12.10 -37.69 -7.98
CA ILE A 527 -11.98 -39.06 -7.43
C ILE A 527 -12.06 -40.04 -8.59
N THR A 528 -11.15 -39.94 -9.57
CA THR A 528 -10.87 -41.08 -10.46
C THR A 528 -9.41 -41.06 -10.88
N ASN A 529 -8.69 -42.12 -10.51
CA ASN A 529 -7.34 -42.47 -10.93
C ASN A 529 -7.07 -42.15 -12.40
N ARG A 530 -6.14 -41.23 -12.69
CA ARG A 530 -5.30 -41.26 -13.91
C ARG A 530 -3.90 -40.73 -13.60
N GLY A 531 -2.93 -41.37 -14.26
CA GLY A 531 -1.51 -41.31 -13.97
C GLY A 531 -0.82 -39.98 -14.26
N ALA A 532 0.45 -39.96 -13.90
CA ALA A 532 1.40 -38.86 -13.99
C ALA A 532 1.39 -38.13 -15.34
N ASP A 533 0.69 -37.00 -15.40
CA ASP A 533 0.93 -35.93 -16.35
C ASP A 533 1.41 -34.71 -15.56
N GLU A 534 2.68 -34.35 -15.71
CA GLU A 534 3.35 -33.21 -15.04
C GLU A 534 2.77 -31.82 -15.42
N SER A 535 1.74 -31.78 -16.27
CA SER A 535 1.16 -30.57 -16.86
C SER A 535 -0.01 -29.94 -16.10
N SER A 536 -0.37 -30.43 -14.90
CA SER A 536 -1.54 -29.94 -14.14
C SER A 536 -1.27 -29.34 -12.75
N SER A 537 -0.03 -28.91 -12.45
CA SER A 537 0.31 -28.29 -11.15
C SER A 537 -0.62 -27.11 -10.77
N VAL A 538 -1.17 -26.36 -11.74
CA VAL A 538 -2.13 -25.27 -11.47
C VAL A 538 -3.50 -25.80 -11.04
N ARG A 539 -3.98 -26.92 -11.60
CA ARG A 539 -5.25 -27.58 -11.20
C ARG A 539 -5.16 -28.18 -9.80
N ASP A 540 -4.01 -28.76 -9.46
CA ASP A 540 -3.76 -29.31 -8.12
C ASP A 540 -3.78 -28.22 -7.04
N ASN A 541 -3.56 -26.97 -7.42
CA ASN A 541 -3.53 -25.79 -6.55
C ASN A 541 -4.90 -25.13 -6.34
N ALA A 542 -5.92 -25.48 -7.13
CA ALA A 542 -7.27 -24.95 -6.95
C ALA A 542 -7.90 -25.45 -5.64
N LEU A 543 -8.62 -24.56 -4.94
CA LEU A 543 -9.38 -24.90 -3.75
C LEU A 543 -10.73 -25.52 -4.14
N PRO A 544 -11.22 -26.54 -3.41
CA PRO A 544 -12.59 -27.03 -3.56
C PRO A 544 -13.62 -25.90 -3.38
N LEU A 545 -14.77 -25.99 -4.05
CA LEU A 545 -15.80 -24.95 -3.98
C LEU A 545 -16.34 -24.74 -2.56
N ASP A 546 -16.36 -25.79 -1.73
CA ASP A 546 -16.73 -25.69 -0.32
C ASP A 546 -15.72 -24.89 0.51
N ASP A 547 -14.42 -25.06 0.25
CA ASP A 547 -13.35 -24.28 0.89
C ASP A 547 -13.39 -22.81 0.43
N VAL A 548 -13.70 -22.56 -0.85
CA VAL A 548 -13.91 -21.20 -1.37
C VAL A 548 -15.12 -20.54 -0.69
N LYS A 549 -16.19 -21.30 -0.43
CA LYS A 549 -17.33 -20.83 0.34
C LYS A 549 -16.92 -20.45 1.77
N GLU A 550 -16.17 -21.29 2.48
CA GLU A 550 -15.66 -20.97 3.83
C GLU A 550 -14.79 -19.71 3.84
N LEU A 551 -13.86 -19.61 2.90
CA LEU A 551 -12.99 -18.45 2.71
C LEU A 551 -13.80 -17.17 2.46
N SER A 552 -14.81 -17.24 1.58
CA SER A 552 -15.65 -16.07 1.27
C SER A 552 -16.44 -15.56 2.48
N VAL A 553 -16.89 -16.45 3.39
CA VAL A 553 -17.56 -16.06 4.64
C VAL A 553 -16.57 -15.36 5.59
N PHE A 554 -15.38 -15.94 5.76
CA PHE A 554 -14.30 -15.33 6.55
C PHE A 554 -13.95 -13.92 6.03
N LEU A 555 -13.72 -13.79 4.73
CA LEU A 555 -13.37 -12.51 4.09
C LEU A 555 -14.52 -11.49 4.19
N LYS A 556 -15.77 -11.92 4.01
CA LYS A 556 -16.95 -11.05 4.23
C LYS A 556 -17.00 -10.51 5.65
N ASN A 557 -16.80 -11.36 6.65
CA ASN A 557 -16.83 -10.96 8.06
C ASN A 557 -15.67 -10.02 8.41
N LEU A 558 -14.47 -10.34 7.95
CA LEU A 558 -13.27 -9.53 8.16
C LEU A 558 -13.40 -8.17 7.46
N GLY A 559 -13.71 -8.16 6.16
CA GLY A 559 -13.90 -6.96 5.35
C GLY A 559 -14.97 -6.04 5.93
N PHE A 560 -16.15 -6.58 6.22
CA PHE A 560 -17.26 -5.79 6.78
C PHE A 560 -16.84 -5.09 8.08
N THR A 561 -16.15 -5.80 8.97
CA THR A 561 -15.71 -5.25 10.26
C THR A 561 -14.65 -4.15 10.08
N MET A 562 -13.71 -4.31 9.13
CA MET A 562 -12.65 -3.32 8.88
C MET A 562 -13.17 -1.98 8.34
N TYR A 563 -14.26 -1.98 7.59
CA TYR A 563 -14.86 -0.76 7.03
C TYR A 563 -15.98 -0.21 7.93
N PHE A 564 -16.92 -1.06 8.36
CA PHE A 564 -18.07 -0.62 9.14
C PHE A 564 -17.68 -0.14 10.56
N ASN A 565 -16.65 -0.75 11.17
CA ASN A 565 -16.17 -0.41 12.51
C ASN A 565 -14.84 0.37 12.50
N ALA A 566 -14.48 1.02 11.38
CA ALA A 566 -13.20 1.71 11.23
C ALA A 566 -12.93 2.72 12.35
N ALA A 567 -13.93 3.53 12.75
CA ALA A 567 -13.82 4.50 13.84
C ALA A 567 -13.33 3.86 15.15
N GLN A 568 -13.94 2.73 15.54
CA GLN A 568 -13.66 2.03 16.81
C GLN A 568 -12.31 1.30 16.82
N ILE A 569 -11.73 1.05 15.64
CA ILE A 569 -10.39 0.48 15.48
C ILE A 569 -9.32 1.57 15.58
N VAL A 570 -9.64 2.80 15.15
CA VAL A 570 -8.70 3.94 15.11
C VAL A 570 -8.70 4.73 16.42
N GLU A 571 -9.86 5.02 17.03
CA GLU A 571 -10.00 5.87 18.24
C GLU A 571 -9.18 5.38 19.45
N ASP A 572 -9.01 4.06 19.63
CA ASP A 572 -8.27 3.51 20.78
C ASP A 572 -6.74 3.54 20.62
N ASN A 573 -6.20 3.74 19.41
CA ASN A 573 -4.75 3.80 19.17
C ASN A 573 -4.16 5.20 19.43
N ASP A 574 -4.99 6.25 19.33
CA ASP A 574 -4.59 7.65 19.46
C ASP A 574 -4.87 8.26 20.86
N ALA A 575 -5.23 7.46 21.88
CA ALA A 575 -5.39 7.89 23.28
C ALA A 575 -4.09 8.42 23.96
N ARG A 576 -3.05 8.72 23.16
CA ARG A 576 -1.86 9.48 23.56
C ARG A 576 -2.07 11.00 23.44
N GLU A 577 -3.14 11.46 22.80
CA GLU A 577 -3.55 12.87 22.81
C GLU A 577 -5.01 12.99 23.28
N ALA A 578 -5.29 13.96 24.15
CA ALA A 578 -6.60 14.15 24.79
C ALA A 578 -7.73 14.28 23.75
N PRO A 579 -8.97 13.84 24.07
CA PRO A 579 -10.08 13.91 23.12
C PRO A 579 -10.41 15.38 22.83
N ALA A 580 -10.02 15.84 21.65
CA ALA A 580 -10.43 17.14 21.13
C ALA A 580 -11.92 17.06 20.78
N THR A 581 -12.78 17.57 21.66
CA THR A 581 -14.21 17.77 21.36
C THR A 581 -14.37 18.78 20.21
N LEU A 582 -15.40 18.58 19.37
CA LEU A 582 -15.83 19.43 18.23
C LEU A 582 -15.62 20.95 18.41
N SER A 583 -15.77 21.48 19.64
CA SER A 583 -15.57 22.90 19.95
C SER A 583 -14.13 23.41 19.86
N SER A 584 -13.10 22.57 19.94
CA SER A 584 -11.70 23.01 19.79
C SER A 584 -11.27 23.20 18.33
N TYR A 585 -12.06 22.72 17.36
CA TYR A 585 -11.75 22.81 15.93
C TYR A 585 -12.21 24.13 15.29
N PHE A 586 -13.18 24.84 15.90
CA PHE A 586 -13.79 26.05 15.32
C PHE A 586 -13.30 27.38 15.92
N ASN A 587 -12.40 27.37 16.91
CA ASN A 587 -12.00 28.60 17.60
C ASN A 587 -10.75 29.22 16.98
N THR A 588 -10.93 30.08 15.98
CA THR A 588 -9.87 30.80 15.24
C THR A 588 -9.43 32.12 15.88
N SER A 589 -9.96 32.49 17.06
CA SER A 589 -9.70 33.81 17.67
C SER A 589 -9.03 33.74 19.04
N ASN A 590 -7.75 33.36 19.09
CA ASN A 590 -6.79 33.87 20.10
C ASN A 590 -5.36 33.40 19.80
N ALA A 591 -4.66 34.12 18.92
CA ALA A 591 -3.22 33.98 18.75
C ALA A 591 -2.50 34.88 19.76
N GLY A 592 -2.04 34.29 20.88
CA GLY A 592 -1.27 35.01 21.90
C GLY A 592 -0.41 34.08 22.77
N MET A 593 0.89 34.05 22.47
CA MET A 593 2.03 33.60 23.30
C MET A 593 1.92 32.25 24.03
N PHE A 594 2.54 31.21 23.44
CA PHE A 594 3.07 30.08 24.19
C PHE A 594 4.54 29.86 23.83
N GLU A 595 5.39 29.81 24.86
CA GLU A 595 6.83 29.51 24.78
C GLU A 595 7.11 28.10 24.23
N PRO A 596 8.23 27.88 23.51
CA PRO A 596 8.59 26.56 23.01
C PRO A 596 9.14 25.67 24.13
N ALA A 597 8.46 24.56 24.41
CA ALA A 597 8.98 23.46 25.23
C ALA A 597 10.08 22.67 24.48
N PRO A 598 11.03 22.02 25.19
CA PRO A 598 12.23 21.44 24.58
C PRO A 598 11.92 20.21 23.72
N GLU A 599 12.62 20.12 22.59
CA GLU A 599 12.55 19.05 21.60
C GLU A 599 12.81 17.67 22.22
N THR A 600 11.74 16.89 22.37
CA THR A 600 11.83 15.43 22.49
C THR A 600 11.65 14.84 21.10
N LYS A 601 12.57 13.93 20.73
CA LYS A 601 12.65 13.27 19.41
C LYS A 601 11.27 12.79 18.96
N ARG A 602 10.74 13.40 17.90
CA ARG A 602 9.53 12.96 17.20
C ARG A 602 9.82 11.60 16.56
N SER A 603 9.29 10.53 17.13
CA SER A 603 9.02 9.30 16.36
C SER A 603 7.98 9.66 15.30
N SER A 604 8.23 9.28 14.05
CA SER A 604 7.20 9.31 13.00
C SER A 604 5.92 8.62 13.50
N PRO A 605 4.73 9.12 13.15
CA PRO A 605 3.49 8.44 13.51
C PRO A 605 3.41 7.14 12.72
N SER A 606 3.91 6.04 13.28
CA SER A 606 3.63 4.70 12.76
C SER A 606 2.12 4.51 12.82
N GLY A 607 1.47 4.33 11.66
CA GLY A 607 0.04 4.07 11.57
C GLY A 607 -0.37 2.82 12.38
N PRO A 608 -1.68 2.63 12.63
CA PRO A 608 -2.18 1.49 13.41
C PRO A 608 -1.69 0.17 12.79
N SER A 609 -0.92 -0.60 13.58
CA SER A 609 -0.38 -1.89 13.17
C SER A 609 -1.33 -3.04 13.50
N ILE A 610 -1.58 -3.92 12.53
CA ILE A 610 -2.49 -5.06 12.66
C ILE A 610 -1.97 -6.06 13.71
N GLY A 611 -2.75 -6.35 14.76
CA GLY A 611 -2.42 -7.38 15.76
C GLY A 611 -1.05 -7.20 16.43
N GLY A 612 -0.46 -5.99 16.38
CA GLY A 612 0.90 -5.70 16.83
C GLY A 612 2.03 -6.12 15.86
N ILE A 613 1.73 -6.43 14.58
CA ILE A 613 2.73 -6.67 13.53
C ILE A 613 3.25 -5.32 13.01
N SER A 614 4.45 -4.95 13.43
CA SER A 614 5.09 -3.68 13.02
C SER A 614 5.16 -3.53 11.50
N GLY A 615 4.61 -2.42 11.00
CA GLY A 615 4.66 -1.98 9.60
C GLY A 615 3.65 -2.61 8.64
N MET A 616 2.67 -3.39 9.14
CA MET A 616 1.51 -3.76 8.34
C MET A 616 0.35 -2.82 8.67
N SER A 617 0.05 -1.92 7.74
CA SER A 617 -1.08 -0.99 7.88
C SER A 617 -2.40 -1.71 7.69
N ILE A 618 -3.44 -1.25 8.40
CA ILE A 618 -4.81 -1.71 8.19
C ILE A 618 -5.26 -1.52 6.72
N ASP A 619 -4.74 -0.51 6.02
CA ASP A 619 -5.06 -0.22 4.62
C ASP A 619 -4.54 -1.29 3.66
N TYR A 620 -3.36 -1.87 3.92
CA TYR A 620 -2.83 -2.98 3.12
C TYR A 620 -3.73 -4.22 3.24
N MET A 621 -4.16 -4.56 4.47
CA MET A 621 -5.08 -5.68 4.68
C MET A 621 -6.45 -5.43 4.05
N LYS A 622 -6.98 -4.20 4.15
CA LYS A 622 -8.20 -3.78 3.45
C LYS A 622 -8.10 -4.04 1.95
N GLY A 623 -7.00 -3.63 1.32
CA GLY A 623 -6.72 -3.87 -0.10
C GLY A 623 -6.67 -5.36 -0.48
N LEU A 624 -5.93 -6.16 0.29
CA LEU A 624 -5.79 -7.60 0.02
C LEU A 624 -7.12 -8.35 0.19
N VAL A 625 -7.85 -8.09 1.28
CA VAL A 625 -9.13 -8.74 1.58
C VAL A 625 -10.20 -8.37 0.55
N THR A 626 -10.35 -7.08 0.24
CA THR A 626 -11.37 -6.63 -0.72
C THR A 626 -11.03 -7.00 -2.16
N GLY A 627 -9.75 -6.93 -2.54
CA GLY A 627 -9.27 -7.36 -3.85
C GLY A 627 -9.57 -8.84 -4.08
N LEU A 628 -9.22 -9.70 -3.12
CA LEU A 628 -9.51 -11.12 -3.22
C LEU A 628 -11.02 -11.41 -3.24
N LEU A 629 -11.79 -10.74 -2.38
CA LEU A 629 -13.23 -10.93 -2.32
C LEU A 629 -13.92 -10.53 -3.63
N ARG A 630 -13.47 -9.44 -4.27
CA ARG A 630 -13.95 -9.01 -5.58
C ARG A 630 -13.60 -10.03 -6.67
N MET A 631 -12.37 -10.56 -6.70
CA MET A 631 -11.98 -11.59 -7.66
C MET A 631 -12.83 -12.88 -7.56
N ILE A 632 -13.19 -13.30 -6.34
CA ILE A 632 -14.07 -14.45 -6.11
C ILE A 632 -15.51 -14.12 -6.55
N TYR A 633 -16.01 -12.93 -6.20
CA TYR A 633 -17.35 -12.48 -6.61
C TYR A 633 -17.49 -12.37 -8.13
N GLU A 634 -16.48 -11.84 -8.82
CA GLU A 634 -16.46 -11.72 -10.29
C GLU A 634 -16.60 -13.10 -10.95
N ARG A 635 -15.90 -14.14 -10.43
CA ARG A 635 -16.05 -15.52 -10.89
C ARG A 635 -17.46 -16.06 -10.66
N ASP A 636 -18.04 -15.84 -9.47
CA ASP A 636 -19.42 -16.25 -9.17
C ASP A 636 -20.44 -15.51 -10.03
N SER A 637 -20.14 -14.26 -10.42
CA SER A 637 -21.00 -13.47 -11.31
C SER A 637 -21.01 -14.01 -12.74
N ARG A 638 -19.86 -14.50 -13.25
CA ARG A 638 -19.76 -15.14 -14.57
C ARG A 638 -20.39 -16.54 -14.59
N ARG A 639 -20.08 -17.36 -13.59
CA ARG A 639 -20.63 -18.72 -13.43
C ARG A 639 -20.99 -18.96 -11.99
N LYS A 640 -22.29 -18.93 -11.69
CA LYS A 640 -22.83 -19.08 -10.34
C LYS A 640 -22.42 -20.42 -9.72
N PHE A 641 -21.78 -20.36 -8.54
CA PHE A 641 -21.43 -21.54 -7.73
C PHE A 641 -21.81 -21.39 -6.26
N LEU A 642 -22.18 -20.18 -5.83
CA LEU A 642 -22.73 -19.90 -4.51
C LEU A 642 -24.24 -19.62 -4.59
N PRO A 643 -25.02 -19.85 -3.51
CA PRO A 643 -26.43 -19.46 -3.45
C PRO A 643 -26.63 -17.96 -3.70
N PRO A 644 -27.79 -17.53 -4.24
CA PRO A 644 -28.04 -16.12 -4.59
C PRO A 644 -27.89 -15.16 -3.40
N ASP A 645 -28.29 -15.59 -2.20
CA ASP A 645 -28.23 -14.77 -0.98
C ASP A 645 -26.88 -14.83 -0.26
N HIS A 646 -25.94 -15.66 -0.72
CA HIS A 646 -24.66 -15.90 -0.03
C HIS A 646 -23.85 -14.62 0.15
N TRP A 647 -23.87 -13.73 -0.84
CA TRP A 647 -23.10 -12.48 -0.83
C TRP A 647 -23.77 -11.38 -0.02
N LEU A 648 -25.10 -11.39 0.07
CA LEU A 648 -25.87 -10.35 0.73
C LEU A 648 -25.65 -10.33 2.24
N LEU A 649 -25.67 -9.14 2.84
CA LEU A 649 -25.59 -8.92 4.29
C LEU A 649 -26.81 -8.13 4.81
N THR A 650 -27.98 -8.39 4.21
CA THR A 650 -29.26 -7.72 4.53
C THR A 650 -29.71 -7.90 5.98
N SER A 651 -29.25 -8.95 6.68
CA SER A 651 -29.55 -9.14 8.11
C SER A 651 -28.75 -8.24 9.04
N ARG A 652 -27.64 -7.65 8.55
CA ARG A 652 -26.75 -6.77 9.33
C ARG A 652 -26.94 -5.29 9.01
N LEU A 653 -27.56 -5.00 7.87
CA LEU A 653 -27.86 -3.65 7.41
C LEU A 653 -29.37 -3.42 7.47
N ASP A 654 -29.78 -2.35 8.15
CA ASP A 654 -31.17 -1.90 8.10
C ASP A 654 -31.47 -1.32 6.71
N MET A 655 -32.12 -2.11 5.86
CA MET A 655 -32.36 -1.78 4.46
C MET A 655 -33.41 -0.66 4.27
N ASP A 656 -34.35 -0.51 5.20
CA ASP A 656 -35.44 0.48 5.11
C ASP A 656 -34.89 1.92 5.31
N GLY A 657 -33.92 2.06 6.21
CA GLY A 657 -33.21 3.33 6.47
C GLY A 657 -31.87 3.49 5.73
N PHE A 658 -31.45 2.51 4.91
CA PHE A 658 -30.09 2.47 4.35
C PHE A 658 -29.83 3.61 3.36
N ILE A 659 -30.75 3.83 2.41
CA ILE A 659 -30.58 4.82 1.33
C ILE A 659 -30.47 6.24 1.90
N PRO A 660 -31.39 6.71 2.77
CA PRO A 660 -31.26 8.05 3.37
C PRO A 660 -29.97 8.22 4.18
N ALA A 661 -29.54 7.18 4.90
CA ALA A 661 -28.29 7.22 5.67
C ALA A 661 -27.07 7.38 4.76
N VAL A 662 -26.96 6.58 3.69
CA VAL A 662 -25.87 6.67 2.71
C VAL A 662 -25.85 8.02 2.00
N VAL A 663 -27.02 8.55 1.63
CA VAL A 663 -27.15 9.90 1.05
C VAL A 663 -26.60 10.96 2.01
N THR A 664 -26.93 10.88 3.30
CA THR A 664 -26.44 11.82 4.33
C THR A 664 -24.92 11.70 4.52
N GLU A 665 -24.40 10.47 4.52
CA GLU A 665 -22.95 10.19 4.59
C GLU A 665 -22.22 10.77 3.36
N GLU A 666 -22.80 10.65 2.16
CA GLU A 666 -22.24 11.20 0.92
C GLU A 666 -22.26 12.74 0.88
N GLU A 667 -23.33 13.36 1.38
CA GLU A 667 -23.38 14.82 1.52
C GLU A 667 -22.32 15.34 2.50
N SER A 668 -22.12 14.61 3.61
CA SER A 668 -21.07 14.92 4.58
C SER A 668 -19.68 14.79 3.97
N ARG A 669 -19.46 13.76 3.14
CA ARG A 669 -18.20 13.59 2.40
C ARG A 669 -17.96 14.71 1.39
N ASN A 670 -18.98 15.09 0.63
CA ASN A 670 -18.86 16.19 -0.34
C ASN A 670 -18.53 17.52 0.34
N LYS A 671 -19.07 17.81 1.54
CA LYS A 671 -18.72 19.01 2.33
C LYS A 671 -17.24 19.03 2.72
N VAL A 672 -16.70 17.90 3.15
CA VAL A 672 -15.26 17.81 3.48
C VAL A 672 -14.41 17.95 2.22
N ARG A 673 -14.85 17.39 1.08
CA ARG A 673 -14.12 17.54 -0.19
C ARG A 673 -14.08 18.98 -0.68
N THR A 674 -15.18 19.73 -0.57
CA THR A 674 -15.18 21.15 -0.94
C THR A 674 -14.22 21.96 -0.06
N GLU A 675 -14.14 21.66 1.24
CA GLU A 675 -13.13 22.28 2.12
C GLU A 675 -11.69 21.88 1.76
N ASP A 676 -11.48 20.65 1.26
CA ASP A 676 -10.17 20.20 0.79
C ASP A 676 -9.80 20.84 -0.55
N ASP A 677 -10.76 21.07 -1.45
CA ASP A 677 -10.57 21.77 -2.73
C ASP A 677 -10.22 23.26 -2.49
N GLU A 678 -10.87 23.93 -1.53
CA GLU A 678 -10.50 25.28 -1.07
C GLU A 678 -9.03 25.34 -0.55
N ASP A 679 -8.60 24.33 0.22
CA ASP A 679 -7.20 24.23 0.66
C ASP A 679 -6.20 23.98 -0.49
N VAL A 680 -6.65 23.39 -1.61
CA VAL A 680 -5.81 23.16 -2.81
C VAL A 680 -5.69 24.42 -3.66
N GLU A 681 -6.77 25.19 -3.81
CA GLU A 681 -6.70 26.50 -4.45
C GLU A 681 -5.73 27.43 -3.72
N GLU A 682 -5.71 27.40 -2.37
CA GLU A 682 -4.68 28.09 -1.58
C GLU A 682 -3.25 27.59 -1.87
N ASP A 683 -3.06 26.27 -2.08
CA ASP A 683 -1.76 25.68 -2.40
C ASP A 683 -1.28 26.13 -3.81
N GLU A 684 -2.18 26.24 -4.79
CA GLU A 684 -1.89 26.74 -6.14
C GLU A 684 -1.58 28.24 -6.15
N GLU A 685 -2.31 29.05 -5.38
CA GLU A 685 -2.00 30.48 -5.20
C GLU A 685 -0.63 30.71 -4.53
N GLU A 686 -0.24 29.86 -3.59
CA GLU A 686 1.09 29.91 -2.95
C GLU A 686 2.22 29.47 -3.90
N ASP A 687 2.00 28.48 -4.76
CA ASP A 687 3.00 27.98 -5.72
C ASP A 687 3.12 28.89 -6.97
N VAL A 688 2.09 29.68 -7.32
CA VAL A 688 2.16 30.74 -8.36
C VAL A 688 3.12 31.87 -7.95
N LEU A 689 3.33 32.09 -6.64
CA LEU A 689 4.40 32.95 -6.11
C LEU A 689 5.77 32.26 -6.16
N GLY A 690 6.16 31.81 -7.36
CA GLY A 690 7.19 30.81 -7.64
C GLY A 690 8.53 30.89 -6.87
N PRO A 691 9.36 29.83 -6.98
CA PRO A 691 10.62 29.70 -6.23
C PRO A 691 11.65 30.81 -6.50
N ASP A 692 11.46 31.60 -7.56
CA ASP A 692 12.39 32.61 -8.08
C ASP A 692 12.09 34.04 -7.60
N SER A 693 11.19 34.24 -6.63
CA SER A 693 11.14 35.52 -5.93
C SER A 693 12.34 35.63 -4.98
N ASP A 694 13.45 36.13 -5.51
CA ASP A 694 14.71 36.47 -4.83
C ASP A 694 14.54 37.63 -3.81
N LEU A 695 13.55 37.50 -2.92
CA LEU A 695 13.46 38.30 -1.71
C LEU A 695 14.34 37.65 -0.64
N ILE A 696 15.57 38.16 -0.56
CA ILE A 696 16.55 37.93 0.51
C ILE A 696 15.85 38.16 1.87
N GLY A 697 15.42 37.09 2.53
CA GLY A 697 14.48 37.21 3.65
C GLY A 697 14.36 36.01 4.59
N SER A 698 15.44 35.71 5.33
CA SER A 698 15.48 34.96 6.61
C SER A 698 15.05 33.47 6.62
N THR A 699 15.90 32.63 7.22
CA THR A 699 15.70 31.20 7.56
C THR A 699 14.34 30.90 8.23
N ARG A 700 13.72 31.92 8.83
CA ARG A 700 12.44 31.87 9.54
C ARG A 700 11.24 31.68 8.60
N VAL A 701 11.24 32.27 7.39
CA VAL A 701 10.14 32.14 6.42
C VAL A 701 10.06 30.72 5.85
N ARG A 702 11.22 30.10 5.54
CA ARG A 702 11.27 28.68 5.11
C ARG A 702 10.80 27.72 6.20
N GLN A 703 11.14 27.98 7.47
CA GLN A 703 10.66 27.17 8.60
C GLN A 703 9.15 27.31 8.82
N ILE A 704 8.59 28.51 8.64
CA ILE A 704 7.14 28.75 8.74
C ILE A 704 6.39 28.01 7.64
N ARG A 705 6.80 28.14 6.37
CA ARG A 705 6.19 27.39 5.24
C ARG A 705 6.28 25.87 5.43
N ALA A 706 7.40 25.35 5.92
CA ALA A 706 7.54 23.92 6.22
C ALA A 706 6.62 23.47 7.37
N GLN A 707 6.42 24.30 8.40
CA GLN A 707 5.48 24.03 9.48
C GLN A 707 4.02 24.13 9.03
N GLU A 708 3.70 25.05 8.13
CA GLU A 708 2.38 25.26 7.56
C GLU A 708 1.98 24.10 6.65
N ARG A 709 2.88 23.65 5.76
CA ARG A 709 2.71 22.41 4.98
C ARG A 709 2.49 21.18 5.87
N LEU A 710 3.25 21.04 6.96
CA LEU A 710 3.07 19.94 7.91
C LEU A 710 1.71 20.01 8.62
N ARG A 711 1.25 21.20 9.04
CA ARG A 711 -0.07 21.40 9.65
C ARG A 711 -1.20 21.11 8.66
N ARG A 712 -1.08 21.56 7.40
CA ARG A 712 -2.05 21.25 6.33
C ARG A 712 -2.09 19.74 6.04
N GLN A 713 -0.94 19.06 5.94
CA GLN A 713 -0.89 17.60 5.82
C GLN A 713 -1.55 16.89 7.00
N GLN A 714 -1.35 17.38 8.23
CA GLN A 714 -2.02 16.85 9.42
C GLN A 714 -3.54 17.05 9.36
N ARG A 715 -4.02 18.21 8.88
CA ARG A 715 -5.45 18.49 8.66
C ARG A 715 -6.06 17.59 7.58
N LYS A 716 -5.40 17.44 6.42
CA LYS A 716 -5.82 16.53 5.34
C LYS A 716 -5.88 15.07 5.83
N ALA A 717 -4.86 14.63 6.59
CA ALA A 717 -4.85 13.30 7.20
C ALA A 717 -5.93 13.10 8.28
N SER A 718 -6.21 14.11 9.11
CA SER A 718 -7.27 14.03 10.13
C SER A 718 -8.67 14.07 9.52
N ARG A 719 -8.90 14.89 8.49
CA ARG A 719 -10.15 14.88 7.70
C ARG A 719 -10.39 13.53 7.03
N ARG A 720 -9.36 12.91 6.45
CA ARG A 720 -9.46 11.54 5.89
C ARG A 720 -9.86 10.51 6.95
N ARG A 721 -9.29 10.57 8.15
CA ARG A 721 -9.68 9.69 9.27
C ARG A 721 -11.11 9.96 9.75
N TYR A 722 -11.51 11.23 9.80
CA TYR A 722 -12.88 11.64 10.14
C TYR A 722 -13.89 11.08 9.13
N LEU A 723 -13.61 11.19 7.83
CA LEU A 723 -14.47 10.63 6.79
C LEU A 723 -14.63 9.11 6.92
N GLN A 724 -13.54 8.38 7.18
CA GLN A 724 -13.60 6.93 7.43
C GLN A 724 -14.40 6.56 8.69
N ALA A 725 -14.48 7.46 9.67
CA ALA A 725 -15.23 7.24 10.91
C ALA A 725 -16.72 7.61 10.78
N VAL A 726 -17.04 8.62 9.96
CA VAL A 726 -18.37 9.23 9.85
C VAL A 726 -19.22 8.58 8.76
N ALA A 727 -18.61 7.88 7.79
CA ALA A 727 -19.32 7.31 6.64
C ALA A 727 -19.15 5.77 6.47
N PRO A 728 -19.47 4.95 7.49
CA PRO A 728 -19.23 3.51 7.44
C PRO A 728 -20.07 2.76 6.38
N ARG A 729 -21.28 3.22 6.06
CA ARG A 729 -22.13 2.56 5.06
C ARG A 729 -21.64 2.88 3.65
N LEU A 730 -21.22 4.12 3.42
CA LEU A 730 -20.62 4.56 2.18
C LEU A 730 -19.31 3.81 1.88
N GLU A 731 -18.48 3.57 2.90
CA GLU A 731 -17.26 2.76 2.79
C GLU A 731 -17.54 1.30 2.40
N ILE A 732 -18.58 0.68 2.99
CA ILE A 732 -19.03 -0.66 2.59
C ILE A 732 -19.52 -0.67 1.14
N LEU A 733 -20.31 0.35 0.76
CA LEU A 733 -20.86 0.47 -0.58
C LEU A 733 -19.77 0.61 -1.65
N GLN A 734 -18.65 1.26 -1.35
CA GLN A 734 -17.54 1.44 -2.29
C GLN A 734 -16.60 0.24 -2.37
N ASN A 735 -16.29 -0.37 -1.22
CA ASN A 735 -15.27 -1.42 -1.15
C ASN A 735 -15.85 -2.85 -1.22
N MET A 736 -17.12 -3.03 -0.84
CA MET A 736 -17.82 -4.32 -0.83
C MET A 736 -19.27 -4.21 -1.38
N PRO A 737 -19.51 -3.60 -2.56
CA PRO A 737 -20.86 -3.30 -3.04
C PRO A 737 -21.79 -4.52 -3.17
N PHE A 738 -21.25 -5.69 -3.50
CA PHE A 738 -21.99 -6.93 -3.71
C PHE A 738 -22.66 -7.49 -2.45
N VAL A 739 -22.38 -6.94 -1.26
CA VAL A 739 -23.13 -7.29 -0.04
C VAL A 739 -24.49 -6.59 0.03
N ILE A 740 -24.71 -5.60 -0.84
CA ILE A 740 -25.94 -4.82 -0.98
C ILE A 740 -26.62 -5.24 -2.29
N PRO A 741 -27.96 -5.46 -2.29
CA PRO A 741 -28.70 -5.81 -3.49
C PRO A 741 -28.49 -4.81 -4.64
N PHE A 742 -28.39 -5.34 -5.87
CA PHE A 742 -28.16 -4.52 -7.06
C PHE A 742 -29.22 -3.44 -7.26
N THR A 743 -30.50 -3.77 -7.03
CA THR A 743 -31.62 -2.82 -7.12
C THR A 743 -31.47 -1.65 -6.16
N THR A 744 -31.08 -1.90 -4.91
CA THR A 744 -30.80 -0.86 -3.91
C THR A 744 -29.63 0.02 -4.34
N ARG A 745 -28.56 -0.55 -4.90
CA ARG A 745 -27.41 0.23 -5.40
C ARG A 745 -27.79 1.13 -6.57
N VAL A 746 -28.65 0.66 -7.47
CA VAL A 746 -29.16 1.50 -8.58
C VAL A 746 -30.06 2.63 -8.06
N GLN A 747 -30.88 2.38 -7.04
CA GLN A 747 -31.64 3.45 -6.38
C GLN A 747 -30.71 4.49 -5.74
N ILE A 748 -29.67 4.06 -5.02
CA ILE A 748 -28.67 4.98 -4.45
C ILE A 748 -27.98 5.79 -5.55
N PHE A 749 -27.57 5.15 -6.65
CA PHE A 749 -26.99 5.84 -7.80
C PHE A 749 -27.92 6.92 -8.36
N ARG A 750 -29.21 6.61 -8.53
CA ARG A 750 -30.21 7.56 -9.02
C ARG A 750 -30.44 8.70 -8.04
N GLU A 751 -30.43 8.44 -6.74
CA GLU A 751 -30.50 9.50 -5.71
C GLU A 751 -29.27 10.40 -5.72
N PHE A 752 -28.05 9.85 -5.86
CA PHE A 752 -26.82 10.66 -5.98
C PHE A 752 -26.86 11.58 -7.21
N VAL A 753 -27.29 11.06 -8.36
CA VAL A 753 -27.49 11.85 -9.57
C VAL A 753 -28.56 12.94 -9.35
N ARG A 754 -29.70 12.59 -8.74
CA ARG A 754 -30.79 13.54 -8.44
C ARG A 754 -30.32 14.68 -7.52
N LEU A 755 -29.49 14.38 -6.52
CA LEU A 755 -28.92 15.39 -5.62
C LEU A 755 -27.93 16.31 -6.34
N ASP A 756 -27.10 15.78 -7.23
CA ASP A 756 -26.20 16.60 -8.06
C ASP A 756 -26.99 17.50 -9.01
N GLN A 757 -28.06 16.97 -9.64
CA GLN A 757 -28.99 17.76 -10.46
C GLN A 757 -29.67 18.87 -9.64
N TYR A 758 -30.18 18.54 -8.45
CA TYR A 758 -30.83 19.49 -7.56
C TYR A 758 -29.89 20.64 -7.17
N LYS A 759 -28.63 20.34 -6.83
CA LYS A 759 -27.60 21.34 -6.48
C LYS A 759 -27.24 22.23 -7.66
N ARG A 760 -27.09 21.67 -8.86
CA ARG A 760 -26.67 22.42 -10.07
C ARG A 760 -27.81 23.23 -10.70
N ARG A 761 -29.06 22.79 -10.55
CA ARG A 761 -30.24 23.41 -11.18
C ARG A 761 -31.06 24.31 -10.24
N ASP A 762 -30.45 24.85 -9.17
CA ASP A 762 -31.11 25.70 -8.16
C ASP A 762 -32.43 25.08 -7.60
N GLY A 763 -32.46 23.76 -7.44
CA GLY A 763 -33.63 23.01 -6.95
C GLY A 763 -34.65 22.60 -8.03
N LEU A 764 -34.49 23.03 -9.28
CA LEU A 764 -35.36 22.69 -10.40
C LEU A 764 -34.82 21.46 -11.16
N VAL A 765 -35.16 20.27 -10.69
CA VAL A 765 -34.69 19.01 -11.32
C VAL A 765 -35.27 18.84 -12.73
N ASP A 766 -36.51 19.28 -12.96
CA ASP A 766 -37.19 19.19 -14.25
C ASP A 766 -36.50 20.10 -15.31
N PRO A 767 -36.04 19.53 -16.44
CA PRO A 767 -35.38 20.29 -17.50
C PRO A 767 -36.21 21.43 -18.08
N GLU A 768 -37.54 21.29 -18.22
CA GLU A 768 -38.41 22.35 -18.74
C GLU A 768 -38.57 23.48 -17.75
N LEU A 769 -38.81 23.16 -16.48
CA LEU A 769 -38.93 24.19 -15.43
C LEU A 769 -37.63 24.96 -15.25
N TRP A 770 -36.49 24.27 -15.33
CA TRP A 770 -35.18 24.91 -15.31
C TRP A 770 -35.00 25.87 -16.50
N ARG A 771 -35.33 25.43 -17.73
CA ARG A 771 -35.27 26.29 -18.93
C ARG A 771 -36.20 27.51 -18.83
N LEU A 772 -37.42 27.31 -18.30
CA LEU A 772 -38.37 28.40 -18.03
C LEU A 772 -37.81 29.41 -17.03
N SER A 773 -37.13 28.94 -15.98
CA SER A 773 -36.49 29.82 -15.00
C SER A 773 -35.33 30.61 -15.60
N MET A 774 -34.55 30.01 -16.51
CA MET A 774 -33.43 30.68 -17.16
C MET A 774 -33.86 31.76 -18.14
N ASN A 775 -35.03 31.62 -18.76
CA ASN A 775 -35.58 32.62 -19.67
C ASN A 775 -36.09 33.89 -18.97
N GLN A 776 -36.22 33.89 -17.64
CA GLN A 776 -36.72 35.04 -16.88
C GLN A 776 -35.62 36.09 -16.60
N ASP A 777 -34.36 35.68 -16.49
CA ASP A 777 -33.22 36.57 -16.19
C ASP A 777 -32.32 36.78 -17.43
N MET A 778 -32.01 38.04 -17.76
CA MET A 778 -31.14 38.40 -18.90
C MET A 778 -29.75 37.73 -18.85
N GLN A 779 -29.13 37.59 -17.66
CA GLN A 779 -27.82 36.95 -17.51
C GLN A 779 -27.89 35.42 -17.70
N ARG A 780 -28.96 34.77 -17.21
CA ARG A 780 -29.18 33.33 -17.36
C ARG A 780 -29.59 32.95 -18.79
N ARG A 781 -30.17 33.90 -19.53
CA ARG A 781 -30.51 33.75 -20.96
C ARG A 781 -29.28 33.59 -21.86
N ASN A 782 -28.18 34.27 -21.54
CA ASN A 782 -26.91 34.07 -22.24
C ASN A 782 -26.31 32.69 -21.95
N GLN A 783 -26.42 32.20 -20.71
CA GLN A 783 -25.99 30.84 -20.38
C GLN A 783 -26.80 29.82 -21.20
N LEU A 784 -28.13 29.97 -21.29
CA LEU A 784 -28.97 29.09 -22.10
C LEU A 784 -28.57 29.05 -23.58
N ALA A 785 -28.06 30.17 -24.14
CA ALA A 785 -27.55 30.21 -25.51
C ALA A 785 -26.25 29.40 -25.68
N ASP A 786 -25.39 29.35 -24.66
CA ASP A 786 -24.19 28.49 -24.67
C ASP A 786 -24.56 27.00 -24.67
N HIS A 787 -25.77 26.63 -24.21
CA HIS A 787 -26.27 25.25 -24.19
C HIS A 787 -27.04 24.84 -25.45
N HIS A 788 -27.07 25.69 -26.47
CA HIS A 788 -27.69 25.41 -27.77
C HIS A 788 -26.68 24.82 -28.76
N ALA A 789 -27.06 23.73 -29.42
CA ALA A 789 -26.26 23.08 -30.47
C ALA A 789 -27.07 22.83 -31.75
N SER A 790 -26.48 23.13 -32.90
CA SER A 790 -27.02 22.94 -34.25
C SER A 790 -26.30 21.79 -34.96
N ILE A 791 -26.96 20.64 -35.09
CA ILE A 791 -26.33 19.38 -35.51
C ILE A 791 -26.81 18.95 -36.88
N ARG A 792 -25.90 18.71 -37.83
CA ARG A 792 -26.26 18.23 -39.18
C ARG A 792 -26.41 16.71 -39.21
N ARG A 793 -27.44 16.24 -39.92
CA ARG A 793 -27.64 14.79 -40.16
C ARG A 793 -26.47 14.20 -40.95
N GLY A 794 -25.94 13.06 -40.50
CA GLY A 794 -24.76 12.38 -41.04
C GLY A 794 -23.40 12.92 -40.55
N HIS A 795 -23.37 14.02 -39.79
CA HIS A 795 -22.15 14.58 -39.17
C HIS A 795 -22.36 14.81 -37.67
N GLU A 796 -23.23 14.01 -37.05
CA GLU A 796 -23.71 14.23 -35.69
C GLU A 796 -22.58 14.31 -34.68
N PHE A 797 -21.59 13.43 -34.76
CA PHE A 797 -20.44 13.39 -33.85
C PHE A 797 -19.50 14.59 -34.00
N GLU A 798 -19.16 14.97 -35.24
CA GLU A 798 -18.22 16.09 -35.49
C GLU A 798 -18.82 17.43 -35.06
N ASP A 799 -20.09 17.66 -35.39
CA ASP A 799 -20.80 18.88 -35.00
C ASP A 799 -21.00 18.91 -33.47
N ALA A 800 -21.35 17.77 -32.86
CA ALA A 800 -21.46 17.65 -31.40
C ALA A 800 -20.14 17.94 -30.68
N TYR A 801 -19.03 17.42 -31.18
CA TYR A 801 -17.71 17.66 -30.62
C TYR A 801 -17.34 19.14 -30.71
N THR A 802 -17.56 19.76 -31.87
CA THR A 802 -17.19 21.16 -32.10
C THR A 802 -17.98 22.12 -31.21
N GLU A 803 -19.28 21.88 -31.01
CA GLU A 803 -20.16 22.80 -30.28
C GLU A 803 -20.23 22.51 -28.78
N LEU A 804 -20.17 21.25 -28.34
CA LEU A 804 -20.43 20.89 -26.94
C LEU A 804 -19.17 20.54 -26.13
N TYR A 805 -18.00 20.37 -26.77
CA TYR A 805 -16.80 19.96 -26.04
C TYR A 805 -16.33 21.02 -25.02
N GLU A 806 -16.45 22.31 -25.35
CA GLU A 806 -16.01 23.41 -24.49
C GLU A 806 -16.91 23.62 -23.26
N LEU A 807 -18.12 23.05 -23.24
CA LEU A 807 -19.03 23.14 -22.09
C LEU A 807 -18.49 22.42 -20.85
N LYS A 808 -17.61 21.43 -21.00
CA LYS A 808 -17.00 20.68 -19.89
C LYS A 808 -18.06 20.20 -18.89
N GLU A 809 -17.98 20.61 -17.62
CA GLU A 809 -18.95 20.22 -16.58
C GLU A 809 -20.36 20.79 -16.80
N LYS A 810 -20.50 21.89 -17.54
CA LYS A 810 -21.80 22.49 -17.84
C LYS A 810 -22.66 21.54 -18.68
N LEU A 811 -22.09 20.54 -19.33
CA LEU A 811 -22.86 19.50 -20.04
C LEU A 811 -23.84 18.72 -19.14
N LYS A 812 -23.68 18.78 -17.81
CA LYS A 812 -24.66 18.22 -16.84
C LYS A 812 -26.00 18.96 -16.85
N GLU A 813 -25.99 20.22 -17.24
CA GLU A 813 -27.20 21.02 -17.39
C GLU A 813 -27.99 20.58 -18.63
N PRO A 814 -29.31 20.84 -18.70
CA PRO A 814 -30.10 20.56 -19.90
C PRO A 814 -29.53 21.26 -21.14
N ILE A 815 -29.32 20.49 -22.23
CA ILE A 815 -28.87 21.01 -23.52
C ILE A 815 -30.03 21.07 -24.51
N GLN A 816 -30.01 22.08 -25.38
CA GLN A 816 -30.95 22.25 -26.47
C GLN A 816 -30.28 21.89 -27.79
N VAL A 817 -30.89 20.97 -28.55
CA VAL A 817 -30.36 20.53 -29.84
C VAL A 817 -31.34 20.89 -30.95
N SER A 818 -30.82 21.33 -32.09
CA SER A 818 -31.58 21.58 -33.31
C SER A 818 -30.94 20.81 -34.46
N PHE A 819 -31.69 19.90 -35.08
CA PHE A 819 -31.19 19.15 -36.24
C PHE A 819 -31.29 19.98 -37.52
N VAL A 820 -30.28 19.87 -38.36
CA VAL A 820 -30.20 20.51 -39.68
C VAL A 820 -30.11 19.42 -40.74
N ASP A 821 -31.04 19.42 -41.69
CA ASP A 821 -31.03 18.47 -42.79
C ASP A 821 -29.90 18.80 -43.81
N LYS A 822 -29.65 17.89 -44.75
CA LYS A 822 -28.67 17.99 -45.85
C LYS A 822 -28.81 19.27 -46.69
N PHE A 823 -29.99 19.91 -46.67
CA PHE A 823 -30.27 21.17 -47.37
C PHE A 823 -30.07 22.43 -46.51
N GLY A 824 -29.55 22.29 -45.28
CA GLY A 824 -29.27 23.43 -44.39
C GLY A 824 -30.51 24.04 -43.72
N GLN A 825 -31.65 23.34 -43.76
CA GLN A 825 -32.88 23.78 -43.10
C GLN A 825 -32.99 23.14 -41.71
N ILE A 826 -33.42 23.95 -40.73
CA ILE A 826 -33.65 23.50 -39.36
C ILE A 826 -34.91 22.62 -39.35
N GLU A 827 -34.76 21.38 -38.90
CA GLU A 827 -35.86 20.44 -38.73
C GLU A 827 -36.82 20.93 -37.64
N ALA A 828 -38.13 20.81 -37.88
CA ALA A 828 -39.14 21.21 -36.91
C ALA A 828 -39.18 20.22 -35.73
N GLY A 829 -38.53 20.58 -34.62
CA GLY A 829 -38.54 19.82 -33.37
C GLY A 829 -38.91 20.69 -32.17
N ILE A 830 -39.83 20.21 -31.32
CA ILE A 830 -40.12 20.83 -30.02
C ILE A 830 -39.20 20.19 -28.99
N ASP A 831 -38.35 20.99 -28.36
CA ASP A 831 -37.36 20.54 -27.38
C ASP A 831 -37.98 20.29 -25.99
N GLY A 832 -38.90 19.32 -25.92
CA GLY A 832 -39.44 18.77 -24.67
C GLY A 832 -38.56 17.64 -24.08
N GLY A 833 -37.25 17.62 -24.38
CA GLY A 833 -36.31 16.56 -23.97
C GLY A 833 -36.20 15.38 -24.95
N GLY A 834 -37.14 15.24 -25.89
CA GLY A 834 -37.06 14.19 -26.90
C GLY A 834 -35.94 14.37 -27.92
N VAL A 835 -35.72 15.61 -28.38
CA VAL A 835 -34.67 15.92 -29.37
C VAL A 835 -33.29 15.64 -28.78
N THR A 836 -33.07 15.98 -27.50
CA THR A 836 -31.84 15.65 -26.77
C THR A 836 -31.60 14.15 -26.68
N LYS A 837 -32.64 13.35 -26.41
CA LYS A 837 -32.53 11.89 -26.39
C LYS A 837 -32.11 11.35 -27.76
N GLU A 838 -32.79 11.80 -28.82
CA GLU A 838 -32.48 11.39 -30.19
C GLU A 838 -31.04 11.71 -30.55
N PHE A 839 -30.59 12.94 -30.26
CA PHE A 839 -29.21 13.38 -30.41
C PHE A 839 -28.21 12.47 -29.70
N LEU A 840 -28.42 12.17 -28.42
CA LEU A 840 -27.51 11.29 -27.68
C LEU A 840 -27.47 9.88 -28.29
N THR A 841 -28.61 9.35 -28.72
CA THR A 841 -28.67 8.04 -29.39
C THR A 841 -28.04 8.04 -30.78
N SER A 842 -28.13 9.12 -31.56
CA SER A 842 -27.53 9.20 -32.89
C SER A 842 -26.02 9.39 -32.82
N VAL A 843 -25.54 10.28 -31.95
CA VAL A 843 -24.10 10.50 -31.72
C VAL A 843 -23.42 9.22 -31.24
N THR A 844 -24.05 8.51 -30.30
CA THR A 844 -23.51 7.23 -29.83
C THR A 844 -23.54 6.17 -30.92
N SER A 845 -24.63 6.04 -31.68
CA SER A 845 -24.69 5.10 -32.80
C SER A 845 -23.60 5.37 -33.85
N GLN A 846 -23.38 6.64 -34.22
CA GLN A 846 -22.35 7.01 -35.20
C GLN A 846 -20.93 6.79 -34.66
N ALA A 847 -20.65 7.25 -33.43
CA ALA A 847 -19.30 7.21 -32.87
C ALA A 847 -18.79 5.79 -32.55
N PHE A 848 -19.70 4.88 -32.23
CA PHE A 848 -19.39 3.48 -31.91
C PHE A 848 -19.61 2.52 -33.09
N SER A 849 -20.08 3.01 -34.24
CA SER A 849 -20.25 2.19 -35.44
C SER A 849 -18.91 1.81 -36.07
N PRO A 850 -18.62 0.50 -36.28
CA PRO A 850 -17.39 0.06 -36.94
C PRO A 850 -17.27 0.49 -38.41
N CYS A 851 -18.42 0.68 -39.08
CA CYS A 851 -18.49 0.83 -40.53
C CYS A 851 -18.43 2.29 -41.05
N GLU A 852 -18.65 3.30 -40.20
CA GLU A 852 -18.94 4.70 -40.63
C GLU A 852 -17.88 5.75 -40.21
N GLY A 853 -16.63 5.37 -39.97
CA GLY A 853 -15.50 6.25 -40.33
C GLY A 853 -14.69 6.96 -39.24
N LEU A 854 -14.80 6.59 -37.95
CA LEU A 854 -13.96 7.20 -36.89
C LEU A 854 -12.83 6.29 -36.35
N ASN A 855 -12.86 4.97 -36.59
CA ASN A 855 -11.87 3.96 -36.13
C ASN A 855 -11.45 4.08 -34.65
N MET A 856 -12.29 4.66 -33.79
CA MET A 856 -12.01 4.87 -32.36
C MET A 856 -12.37 3.65 -31.50
N PHE A 857 -13.35 2.86 -31.93
CA PHE A 857 -13.76 1.65 -31.23
C PHE A 857 -13.65 0.46 -32.16
N SER A 858 -13.27 -0.67 -31.58
CA SER A 858 -13.19 -1.96 -32.24
C SER A 858 -14.27 -2.88 -31.67
N GLU A 859 -14.77 -3.76 -32.53
CA GLU A 859 -15.80 -4.73 -32.21
C GLU A 859 -15.21 -6.14 -32.29
N ASN A 860 -15.50 -6.98 -31.29
CA ASN A 860 -15.10 -8.40 -31.33
C ASN A 860 -16.14 -9.27 -32.05
N GLU A 861 -15.89 -10.58 -32.14
CA GLU A 861 -16.79 -11.56 -32.78
C GLU A 861 -18.18 -11.65 -32.11
N HIS A 862 -18.33 -11.15 -30.88
CA HIS A 862 -19.57 -11.13 -30.11
C HIS A 862 -20.28 -9.78 -30.14
N HIS A 863 -19.88 -8.86 -31.03
CA HIS A 863 -20.43 -7.51 -31.11
C HIS A 863 -20.21 -6.65 -29.85
N LEU A 864 -19.16 -6.95 -29.08
CA LEU A 864 -18.75 -6.17 -27.91
C LEU A 864 -17.72 -5.12 -28.30
N LEU A 865 -17.95 -3.89 -27.85
CA LEU A 865 -17.15 -2.72 -28.19
C LEU A 865 -16.07 -2.43 -27.13
N PHE A 866 -14.91 -2.01 -27.58
CA PHE A 866 -13.81 -1.52 -26.74
C PHE A 866 -12.98 -0.47 -27.50
N PRO A 867 -12.26 0.43 -26.80
CA PRO A 867 -11.42 1.42 -27.46
C PRO A 867 -10.37 0.75 -28.34
N ASN A 868 -10.20 1.23 -29.57
CA ASN A 868 -9.22 0.69 -30.50
C ASN A 868 -7.80 0.78 -29.87
N PRO A 869 -7.16 -0.36 -29.55
CA PRO A 869 -5.87 -0.36 -28.87
C PRO A 869 -4.75 0.30 -29.67
N SER A 870 -4.83 0.25 -31.00
CA SER A 870 -3.80 0.74 -31.91
C SER A 870 -3.99 2.21 -32.34
N ALA A 871 -5.16 2.82 -32.09
CA ALA A 871 -5.50 4.14 -32.64
C ALA A 871 -4.47 5.26 -32.38
N VAL A 872 -3.90 5.32 -31.17
CA VAL A 872 -2.88 6.32 -30.84
C VAL A 872 -1.57 6.06 -31.57
N GLU A 873 -1.14 4.80 -31.64
CA GLU A 873 0.11 4.43 -32.33
C GLU A 873 -0.04 4.62 -33.85
N GLU A 874 -1.22 4.32 -34.41
CA GLU A 874 -1.56 4.61 -35.80
C GLU A 874 -1.47 6.12 -36.09
N LYS A 875 -2.06 6.97 -35.24
CA LYS A 875 -1.96 8.43 -35.37
C LYS A 875 -0.51 8.92 -35.26
N LYS A 876 0.28 8.39 -34.33
CA LYS A 876 1.71 8.75 -34.20
C LYS A 876 2.53 8.37 -35.43
N GLU A 877 2.33 7.18 -35.97
CA GLU A 877 3.04 6.72 -37.16
C GLU A 877 2.66 7.54 -38.40
N LEU A 878 1.38 7.92 -38.54
CA LEU A 878 0.94 8.84 -39.60
C LEU A 878 1.65 10.20 -39.52
N LEU A 879 1.69 10.80 -38.33
CA LEU A 879 2.38 12.07 -38.12
C LEU A 879 3.88 11.96 -38.44
N ARG A 880 4.51 10.82 -38.11
CA ARG A 880 5.89 10.52 -38.48
C ARG A 880 6.08 10.45 -40.00
N GLN A 881 5.16 9.82 -40.72
CA GLN A 881 5.20 9.74 -42.19
C GLN A 881 4.95 11.09 -42.86
N SER A 882 4.10 11.93 -42.25
CA SER A 882 3.86 13.31 -42.68
C SER A 882 5.03 14.26 -42.34
N GLY A 883 6.10 13.77 -41.69
CA GLY A 883 7.32 14.53 -41.44
C GLY A 883 7.34 15.35 -40.14
N PHE A 884 6.35 15.17 -39.25
CA PHE A 884 6.35 15.80 -37.93
C PHE A 884 7.41 15.17 -37.00
N ARG A 885 8.02 16.00 -36.14
CA ARG A 885 8.95 15.52 -35.10
C ARG A 885 8.17 15.16 -33.85
N GLU A 886 8.48 14.02 -33.22
CA GLU A 886 7.74 13.48 -32.07
C GLU A 886 7.63 14.44 -30.87
N ASN A 887 8.64 15.30 -30.67
CA ASN A 887 8.65 16.28 -29.58
C ASN A 887 8.09 17.66 -29.98
N SER A 888 7.57 17.81 -31.20
CA SER A 888 7.02 19.10 -31.64
C SER A 888 5.66 19.38 -30.98
N PRO A 889 5.33 20.66 -30.71
CA PRO A 889 4.02 21.00 -30.13
C PRO A 889 2.86 20.58 -31.05
N GLU A 890 3.05 20.61 -32.38
CA GLU A 890 2.05 20.18 -33.36
C GLU A 890 1.78 18.68 -33.28
N PHE A 891 2.84 17.86 -33.14
CA PHE A 891 2.69 16.41 -32.97
C PHE A 891 1.86 16.08 -31.71
N ARG A 892 2.15 16.79 -30.61
CA ARG A 892 1.42 16.62 -29.35
C ARG A 892 -0.03 17.06 -29.48
N GLU A 893 -0.31 18.16 -30.17
CA GLU A 893 -1.67 18.67 -30.33
C GLU A 893 -2.56 17.73 -31.15
N GLU A 894 -2.03 17.15 -32.24
CA GLU A 894 -2.75 16.17 -33.07
C GLU A 894 -3.09 14.88 -32.31
N VAL A 895 -2.17 14.41 -31.46
CA VAL A 895 -2.45 13.26 -30.56
C VAL A 895 -3.46 13.66 -29.50
N ASN A 896 -3.33 14.86 -28.91
CA ASN A 896 -4.27 15.37 -27.93
C ASN A 896 -5.68 15.51 -28.51
N GLU A 897 -5.84 15.95 -29.76
CA GLU A 897 -7.15 16.06 -30.42
C GLU A 897 -7.87 14.71 -30.46
N LEU A 898 -7.16 13.64 -30.85
CA LEU A 898 -7.70 12.27 -30.79
C LEU A 898 -8.14 11.91 -29.37
N LEU A 899 -7.32 12.21 -28.36
CA LEU A 899 -7.66 11.94 -26.97
C LEU A 899 -8.87 12.79 -26.49
N ARG A 900 -9.01 14.04 -26.94
CA ARG A 900 -10.17 14.90 -26.63
C ARG A 900 -11.46 14.31 -27.21
N ARG A 901 -11.40 13.66 -28.38
CA ARG A 901 -12.55 12.94 -28.98
C ARG A 901 -12.96 11.73 -28.14
N TYR A 902 -12.01 10.93 -27.64
CA TYR A 902 -12.32 9.86 -26.67
C TYR A 902 -12.92 10.42 -25.38
N GLU A 903 -12.37 11.52 -24.86
CA GLU A 903 -12.90 12.20 -23.68
C GLU A 903 -14.34 12.69 -23.90
N PHE A 904 -14.62 13.31 -25.05
CA PHE A 904 -15.96 13.73 -25.40
C PHE A 904 -16.94 12.56 -25.43
N LEU A 905 -16.55 11.43 -26.02
CA LEU A 905 -17.40 10.25 -26.05
C LEU A 905 -17.69 9.69 -24.64
N GLY A 906 -16.69 9.74 -23.76
CA GLY A 906 -16.87 9.45 -22.33
C GLY A 906 -17.90 10.38 -21.68
N ARG A 907 -17.88 11.67 -22.02
CA ARG A 907 -18.89 12.65 -21.54
C ARG A 907 -20.28 12.37 -22.10
N VAL A 908 -20.40 11.99 -23.37
CA VAL A 908 -21.70 11.64 -23.98
C VAL A 908 -22.32 10.43 -23.28
N ILE A 909 -21.56 9.36 -23.06
CA ILE A 909 -22.03 8.19 -22.29
C ILE A 909 -22.35 8.57 -20.84
N GLY A 910 -21.52 9.39 -20.22
CA GLY A 910 -21.78 9.93 -18.88
C GLY A 910 -23.06 10.76 -18.81
N LYS A 911 -23.38 11.54 -19.86
CA LYS A 911 -24.62 12.30 -20.00
C LYS A 911 -25.83 11.38 -20.11
N CYS A 912 -25.74 10.30 -20.88
CA CYS A 912 -26.80 9.28 -20.94
C CYS A 912 -27.09 8.67 -19.56
N LEU A 913 -26.04 8.28 -18.83
CA LEU A 913 -26.16 7.76 -17.47
C LEU A 913 -26.78 8.79 -16.50
N TYR A 914 -26.37 10.06 -16.62
CA TYR A 914 -26.84 11.18 -15.80
C TYR A 914 -28.31 11.50 -16.02
N GLU A 915 -28.79 11.53 -17.27
CA GLU A 915 -30.21 11.79 -17.58
C GLU A 915 -31.09 10.52 -17.45
N GLY A 916 -30.48 9.34 -17.29
CA GLY A 916 -31.20 8.06 -17.23
C GLY A 916 -31.70 7.55 -18.57
N ILE A 917 -31.00 7.93 -19.64
CA ILE A 917 -31.27 7.49 -21.01
C ILE A 917 -30.49 6.20 -21.28
N LEU A 918 -31.22 5.15 -21.68
CA LEU A 918 -30.61 3.88 -22.08
C LEU A 918 -30.07 3.98 -23.51
N VAL A 919 -28.94 3.30 -23.78
CA VAL A 919 -28.30 3.28 -25.10
C VAL A 919 -28.07 1.83 -25.53
N ASP A 920 -28.35 1.51 -26.80
CA ASP A 920 -28.20 0.16 -27.37
C ASP A 920 -26.73 -0.13 -27.75
N ILE A 921 -25.85 -0.14 -26.75
CA ILE A 921 -24.41 -0.40 -26.89
C ILE A 921 -23.98 -1.48 -25.90
N HIS A 922 -23.18 -2.43 -26.38
CA HIS A 922 -22.62 -3.50 -25.57
C HIS A 922 -21.10 -3.35 -25.51
N PHE A 923 -20.56 -3.10 -24.31
CA PHE A 923 -19.13 -2.98 -24.11
C PHE A 923 -18.52 -4.31 -23.68
N ALA A 924 -17.26 -4.54 -24.06
CA ALA A 924 -16.51 -5.70 -23.58
C ALA A 924 -16.36 -5.66 -22.04
N GLY A 925 -16.45 -6.82 -21.39
CA GLY A 925 -16.46 -6.90 -19.92
C GLY A 925 -15.21 -6.30 -19.28
N PHE A 926 -14.05 -6.56 -19.88
CA PHE A 926 -12.76 -6.02 -19.43
C PHE A 926 -12.71 -4.48 -19.48
N PHE A 927 -13.41 -3.84 -20.41
CA PHE A 927 -13.47 -2.39 -20.51
C PHE A 927 -14.36 -1.81 -19.41
N LEU A 928 -15.51 -2.41 -19.14
CA LEU A 928 -16.42 -2.02 -18.06
C LEU A 928 -15.79 -2.20 -16.67
N LEU A 929 -14.97 -3.24 -16.46
CA LEU A 929 -14.22 -3.42 -15.21
C LEU A 929 -13.33 -2.21 -14.89
N LYS A 930 -12.76 -1.56 -15.90
CA LYS A 930 -11.95 -0.36 -15.70
C LYS A 930 -12.77 0.79 -15.13
N TRP A 931 -14.04 0.93 -15.54
CA TRP A 931 -14.94 1.98 -15.06
C TRP A 931 -15.18 1.82 -13.55
N ALA A 932 -15.48 0.59 -13.12
CA ALA A 932 -15.71 0.23 -11.71
C ALA A 932 -14.46 0.34 -10.82
N LEU A 933 -13.26 0.42 -11.41
CA LEU A 933 -11.98 0.43 -10.71
C LEU A 933 -11.25 1.78 -10.78
N THR A 934 -11.78 2.75 -11.53
CA THR A 934 -11.16 4.09 -11.69
C THR A 934 -11.31 4.98 -10.43
N GLY A 935 -12.20 4.63 -9.49
CA GLY A 935 -12.75 5.59 -8.51
C GLY A 935 -12.29 5.54 -7.06
N GLY A 936 -11.06 5.12 -6.73
CA GLY A 936 -10.64 5.03 -5.32
C GLY A 936 -9.24 5.56 -5.00
N GLU A 937 -9.10 6.85 -4.65
CA GLU A 937 -7.90 7.35 -3.92
C GLU A 937 -7.77 6.73 -2.51
N GLY A 938 -8.81 6.04 -2.02
CA GLY A 938 -8.86 5.33 -0.75
C GLY A 938 -8.76 3.80 -0.83
N SER A 939 -8.90 3.20 -2.01
CA SER A 939 -8.89 1.75 -2.20
C SER A 939 -7.49 1.26 -2.54
N ALA A 940 -6.63 1.08 -1.53
CA ALA A 940 -5.29 0.50 -1.67
C ALA A 940 -4.41 1.16 -2.77
N PRO A 941 -3.82 2.34 -2.50
CA PRO A 941 -3.16 3.20 -3.49
C PRO A 941 -1.93 2.60 -4.19
N ASN A 942 -1.46 1.43 -3.76
CA ASN A 942 -0.30 0.76 -4.35
C ASN A 942 -0.68 -0.40 -5.30
N GLU A 943 -1.97 -0.70 -5.47
CA GLU A 943 -2.47 -1.72 -6.42
C GLU A 943 -3.88 -1.41 -6.99
N SER A 944 -4.33 -0.15 -6.90
CA SER A 944 -5.68 0.35 -7.22
C SER A 944 -5.96 0.51 -8.73
N GLY A 945 -5.58 -0.48 -9.54
CA GLY A 945 -5.83 -0.51 -10.98
C GLY A 945 -6.40 -1.85 -11.41
N TYR A 946 -7.24 -1.83 -12.44
CA TYR A 946 -7.66 -3.03 -13.19
C TYR A 946 -6.50 -4.01 -13.38
N ARG A 947 -6.63 -5.21 -12.79
CA ARG A 947 -5.62 -6.26 -12.85
C ARG A 947 -5.98 -7.19 -13.99
N ALA A 948 -5.29 -7.02 -15.12
CA ALA A 948 -5.50 -7.83 -16.31
C ALA A 948 -5.44 -9.33 -15.99
N ASN A 949 -6.56 -10.02 -16.22
CA ASN A 949 -6.66 -11.47 -16.10
C ASN A 949 -6.56 -12.11 -17.49
N ILE A 950 -6.05 -13.34 -17.57
CA ILE A 950 -6.08 -14.12 -18.81
C ILE A 950 -7.52 -14.31 -19.32
N ASN A 951 -8.51 -14.45 -18.43
CA ASN A 951 -9.90 -14.62 -18.83
C ASN A 951 -10.46 -13.40 -19.58
N ASP A 952 -9.97 -12.20 -19.25
CA ASP A 952 -10.41 -10.95 -19.88
C ASP A 952 -9.92 -10.83 -21.32
N LEU A 953 -8.84 -11.55 -21.68
CA LEU A 953 -8.35 -11.61 -23.06
C LEU A 953 -9.35 -12.29 -23.99
N ARG A 954 -10.22 -13.17 -23.48
CA ARG A 954 -11.22 -13.84 -24.31
C ARG A 954 -12.16 -12.84 -24.99
N ASP A 955 -12.55 -11.80 -24.27
CA ASP A 955 -13.41 -10.73 -24.78
C ASP A 955 -12.67 -9.77 -25.72
N LEU A 956 -11.33 -9.76 -25.71
CA LEU A 956 -10.50 -8.94 -26.60
C LEU A 956 -10.12 -9.70 -27.89
N ASP A 957 -9.57 -10.90 -27.74
CA ASP A 957 -9.05 -11.76 -28.80
C ASP A 957 -9.08 -13.23 -28.33
N GLU A 958 -10.08 -13.98 -28.79
CA GLU A 958 -10.25 -15.39 -28.42
C GLU A 958 -9.12 -16.26 -28.97
N ALA A 959 -8.56 -15.95 -30.14
CA ALA A 959 -7.47 -16.71 -30.73
C ALA A 959 -6.18 -16.58 -29.90
N LEU A 960 -5.86 -15.36 -29.46
CA LEU A 960 -4.73 -15.11 -28.55
C LEU A 960 -4.95 -15.82 -27.21
N TYR A 961 -6.16 -15.74 -26.65
CA TYR A 961 -6.51 -16.44 -25.41
C TYR A 961 -6.26 -17.96 -25.54
N GLN A 962 -6.73 -18.59 -26.62
CA GLN A 962 -6.51 -20.01 -26.86
C GLN A 962 -5.01 -20.33 -27.06
N GLY A 963 -4.27 -19.50 -27.77
CA GLY A 963 -2.82 -19.66 -27.95
C GLY A 963 -2.03 -19.61 -26.64
N LEU A 964 -2.33 -18.65 -25.77
CA LEU A 964 -1.72 -18.55 -24.44
C LEU A 964 -2.12 -19.72 -23.53
N LEU A 965 -3.35 -20.22 -23.67
CA LEU A 965 -3.81 -21.40 -22.94
C LEU A 965 -3.07 -22.67 -23.40
N GLN A 966 -2.82 -22.82 -24.70
CA GLN A 966 -1.98 -23.88 -25.24
C GLN A 966 -0.54 -23.78 -24.72
N LEU A 967 0.05 -22.58 -24.70
CA LEU A 967 1.38 -22.34 -24.14
C LEU A 967 1.45 -22.70 -22.65
N LYS A 968 0.40 -22.36 -21.90
CA LYS A 968 0.26 -22.71 -20.47
C LYS A 968 0.21 -24.22 -20.26
N ARG A 969 -0.56 -24.94 -21.08
CA ARG A 969 -0.79 -26.39 -20.96
C ARG A 969 0.24 -27.25 -21.71
N TYR A 970 1.20 -26.63 -22.41
CA TYR A 970 2.19 -27.34 -23.21
C TYR A 970 3.10 -28.24 -22.34
N PRO A 971 3.14 -29.56 -22.59
CA PRO A 971 3.93 -30.51 -21.79
C PRO A 971 5.43 -30.53 -22.16
N GLY A 972 5.81 -30.02 -23.34
CA GLY A 972 7.19 -30.01 -23.82
C GLY A 972 8.05 -28.88 -23.24
N LYS A 973 9.22 -28.64 -23.84
CA LYS A 973 10.07 -27.48 -23.51
C LYS A 973 9.59 -26.25 -24.26
N VAL A 974 9.14 -25.22 -23.55
CA VAL A 974 8.71 -23.95 -24.15
C VAL A 974 9.85 -23.23 -24.87
N ASP A 975 11.10 -23.45 -24.46
CA ASP A 975 12.31 -22.92 -25.11
C ASP A 975 12.36 -23.25 -26.62
N ASP A 976 11.74 -24.37 -27.03
CA ASP A 976 11.67 -24.80 -28.43
C ASP A 976 10.89 -23.81 -29.32
N PHE A 977 9.98 -23.02 -28.74
CA PHE A 977 9.24 -21.98 -29.46
C PHE A 977 10.07 -20.71 -29.72
N SER A 978 11.27 -20.59 -29.14
CA SER A 978 12.17 -19.42 -29.28
C SER A 978 11.46 -18.09 -29.00
N LEU A 979 10.50 -18.11 -28.07
CA LEU A 979 9.83 -16.90 -27.60
C LEU A 979 10.76 -16.13 -26.67
N ASP A 980 10.70 -14.81 -26.75
CA ASP A 980 11.33 -13.88 -25.81
C ASP A 980 10.27 -13.01 -25.13
N PHE A 981 10.68 -12.14 -24.21
CA PHE A 981 9.75 -11.24 -23.52
C PHE A 981 9.44 -9.99 -24.36
N THR A 982 9.09 -10.20 -25.63
CA THR A 982 8.63 -9.16 -26.54
C THR A 982 7.21 -9.44 -27.06
N ILE A 983 6.56 -8.40 -27.57
CA ILE A 983 5.26 -8.50 -28.22
C ILE A 983 5.23 -7.66 -29.49
N ALA A 984 4.63 -8.22 -30.55
CA ALA A 984 4.45 -7.58 -31.83
C ALA A 984 3.08 -6.89 -31.88
N ASP A 985 3.07 -5.57 -32.02
CA ASP A 985 1.88 -4.77 -32.27
C ASP A 985 1.73 -4.52 -33.77
N THR A 986 0.61 -4.96 -34.34
CA THR A 986 0.25 -4.66 -35.73
C THR A 986 -0.56 -3.37 -35.79
N ILE A 987 -0.08 -2.40 -36.56
CA ILE A 987 -0.79 -1.15 -36.83
C ILE A 987 -1.20 -1.08 -38.30
N SER A 988 -2.42 -0.60 -38.54
CA SER A 988 -2.95 -0.40 -39.89
C SER A 988 -2.77 1.06 -40.30
N LEU A 989 -2.18 1.31 -41.46
CA LEU A 989 -2.03 2.67 -41.97
C LEU A 989 -3.31 3.08 -42.73
N PRO A 990 -4.00 4.17 -42.36
CA PRO A 990 -5.19 4.59 -43.09
C PRO A 990 -4.87 4.92 -44.55
N GLY A 991 -5.66 4.33 -45.46
CA GLY A 991 -5.51 4.49 -46.90
C GLY A 991 -4.60 3.46 -47.59
N SER A 992 -4.06 2.46 -46.88
CA SER A 992 -3.24 1.38 -47.44
C SER A 992 -3.55 0.04 -46.76
N GLU A 993 -3.57 -1.07 -47.51
CA GLU A 993 -3.68 -2.43 -46.96
C GLU A 993 -2.38 -2.90 -46.25
N VAL A 994 -1.36 -2.04 -46.18
CA VAL A 994 -0.06 -2.37 -45.60
C VAL A 994 -0.09 -2.21 -44.08
N THR A 995 0.06 -3.33 -43.36
CA THR A 995 0.24 -3.37 -41.90
C THR A 995 1.71 -3.23 -41.52
N LYS A 996 2.04 -2.37 -40.54
CA LYS A 996 3.38 -2.28 -39.95
C LYS A 996 3.40 -2.98 -38.60
N THR A 997 4.47 -3.73 -38.32
CA THR A 997 4.67 -4.42 -37.03
C THR A 997 5.68 -3.66 -36.19
N ILE A 998 5.32 -3.36 -34.94
CA ILE A 998 6.18 -2.71 -33.95
C ILE A 998 6.44 -3.70 -32.82
N THR A 999 7.70 -4.04 -32.58
CA THR A 999 8.08 -4.92 -31.46
C THR A 999 8.33 -4.09 -30.21
N LYS A 1000 7.71 -4.49 -29.09
CA LYS A 1000 7.88 -3.85 -27.78
C LYS A 1000 8.35 -4.87 -26.74
N ASP A 1001 9.26 -4.44 -25.87
CA ASP A 1001 9.73 -5.21 -24.73
C ASP A 1001 8.68 -5.22 -23.60
N LEU A 1002 8.27 -6.41 -23.13
CA LEU A 1002 7.28 -6.56 -22.05
C LEU A 1002 7.87 -6.21 -20.67
N ILE A 1003 9.16 -6.48 -20.51
CA ILE A 1003 9.99 -6.11 -19.36
C ILE A 1003 11.29 -5.46 -19.85
N SER A 1004 11.99 -4.73 -19.00
CA SER A 1004 13.28 -4.12 -19.36
C SER A 1004 14.29 -5.19 -19.83
N GLY A 1005 14.79 -5.07 -21.06
CA GLY A 1005 15.70 -6.04 -21.68
C GLY A 1005 15.03 -7.35 -22.11
N GLY A 1006 13.71 -7.36 -22.30
CA GLY A 1006 12.91 -8.55 -22.59
C GLY A 1006 13.32 -9.30 -23.85
N SER A 1007 13.82 -8.59 -24.87
CA SER A 1007 14.41 -9.17 -26.09
C SER A 1007 15.61 -10.09 -25.86
N SER A 1008 16.29 -9.98 -24.72
CA SER A 1008 17.42 -10.84 -24.34
C SER A 1008 17.03 -12.03 -23.46
N MET A 1009 15.77 -12.10 -23.02
CA MET A 1009 15.30 -13.09 -22.07
C MET A 1009 14.36 -14.10 -22.74
N ALA A 1010 14.81 -15.35 -22.86
CA ALA A 1010 14.01 -16.43 -23.43
C ALA A 1010 12.84 -16.83 -22.50
N VAL A 1011 11.70 -17.15 -23.10
CA VAL A 1011 10.57 -17.77 -22.42
C VAL A 1011 10.87 -19.26 -22.25
N THR A 1012 10.77 -19.73 -21.01
CA THR A 1012 10.98 -21.10 -20.61
C THR A 1012 9.76 -21.66 -19.92
N ASN A 1013 9.78 -22.97 -19.65
CA ASN A 1013 8.75 -23.63 -18.83
C ASN A 1013 8.58 -22.98 -17.45
N GLU A 1014 9.57 -22.21 -17.00
CA GLU A 1014 9.67 -21.62 -15.68
C GLU A 1014 9.05 -20.24 -15.59
N ASN A 1015 9.27 -19.40 -16.60
CA ASN A 1015 8.80 -18.02 -16.64
C ASN A 1015 7.56 -17.84 -17.55
N ARG A 1016 7.07 -18.89 -18.25
CA ARG A 1016 5.89 -18.81 -19.14
C ARG A 1016 4.64 -18.19 -18.52
N LEU A 1017 4.39 -18.40 -17.23
CA LEU A 1017 3.20 -17.84 -16.56
C LEU A 1017 3.35 -16.32 -16.38
N ILE A 1018 4.57 -15.85 -16.10
CA ILE A 1018 4.89 -14.42 -16.04
C ILE A 1018 4.79 -13.82 -17.45
N TYR A 1019 5.33 -14.49 -18.48
CA TYR A 1019 5.16 -14.07 -19.87
C TYR A 1019 3.68 -13.87 -20.23
N ILE A 1020 2.83 -14.88 -19.98
CA ILE A 1020 1.38 -14.80 -20.20
C ILE A 1020 0.76 -13.61 -19.46
N SER A 1021 1.13 -13.40 -18.19
CA SER A 1021 0.62 -12.27 -17.39
C SER A 1021 1.01 -10.91 -17.97
N TYR A 1022 2.23 -10.75 -18.47
CA TYR A 1022 2.69 -9.51 -19.09
C TYR A 1022 2.08 -9.28 -20.47
N VAL A 1023 1.86 -10.33 -21.27
CA VAL A 1023 1.11 -10.24 -22.52
C VAL A 1023 -0.31 -9.75 -22.26
N ALA A 1024 -0.99 -10.34 -21.26
CA ALA A 1024 -2.33 -9.91 -20.85
C ALA A 1024 -2.34 -8.44 -20.38
N GLN A 1025 -1.38 -8.06 -19.54
CA GLN A 1025 -1.24 -6.67 -19.07
C GLN A 1025 -0.95 -5.69 -20.22
N HIS A 1026 -0.12 -6.09 -21.18
CA HIS A 1026 0.19 -5.25 -22.33
C HIS A 1026 -1.06 -4.99 -23.18
N ARG A 1027 -1.73 -6.07 -23.63
CA ARG A 1027 -2.90 -5.99 -24.51
C ARG A 1027 -4.11 -5.32 -23.85
N LEU A 1028 -4.41 -5.65 -22.60
CA LEU A 1028 -5.63 -5.15 -21.94
C LEU A 1028 -5.43 -3.78 -21.29
N SER A 1029 -4.21 -3.43 -20.86
CA SER A 1029 -3.98 -2.22 -20.07
C SER A 1029 -2.98 -1.24 -20.70
N ARG A 1030 -1.75 -1.67 -21.00
CA ARG A 1030 -0.68 -0.73 -21.44
C ARG A 1030 -0.93 -0.17 -22.84
N GLN A 1031 -1.31 -1.03 -23.80
CA GLN A 1031 -1.53 -0.65 -25.19
C GLN A 1031 -2.67 0.38 -25.35
N PRO A 1032 -3.91 0.14 -24.86
CA PRO A 1032 -5.01 1.10 -24.97
C PRO A 1032 -5.02 2.19 -23.88
N TRP A 1033 -3.93 2.37 -23.11
CA TRP A 1033 -3.94 3.15 -21.87
C TRP A 1033 -4.40 4.59 -22.11
N GLN A 1034 -3.83 5.29 -23.10
CA GLN A 1034 -4.12 6.70 -23.35
C GLN A 1034 -5.58 6.93 -23.75
N GLN A 1035 -6.09 6.10 -24.68
CA GLN A 1035 -7.47 6.15 -25.16
C GLN A 1035 -8.47 5.84 -24.03
N THR A 1036 -8.19 4.78 -23.26
CA THR A 1036 -9.03 4.36 -22.14
C THR A 1036 -9.08 5.46 -21.08
N MET A 1037 -7.94 6.02 -20.68
CA MET A 1037 -7.90 7.07 -19.66
C MET A 1037 -8.58 8.35 -20.16
N ALA A 1038 -8.42 8.73 -21.43
CA ALA A 1038 -9.10 9.89 -21.99
C ALA A 1038 -10.63 9.72 -21.92
N PHE A 1039 -11.15 8.57 -22.36
CA PHE A 1039 -12.58 8.23 -22.23
C PHE A 1039 -13.05 8.26 -20.77
N LEU A 1040 -12.30 7.62 -19.87
CA LEU A 1040 -12.66 7.56 -18.45
C LEU A 1040 -12.63 8.94 -17.80
N ARG A 1041 -11.71 9.85 -18.17
CA ARG A 1041 -11.73 11.25 -17.69
C ARG A 1041 -13.02 11.95 -18.07
N GLY A 1042 -13.47 11.80 -19.31
CA GLY A 1042 -14.74 12.38 -19.77
C GLY A 1042 -15.96 11.77 -19.09
N LEU A 1043 -15.95 10.47 -18.85
CA LEU A 1043 -16.99 9.80 -18.06
C LEU A 1043 -17.00 10.33 -16.62
N SER A 1044 -15.82 10.49 -16.01
CA SER A 1044 -15.62 10.94 -14.63
C SER A 1044 -16.08 12.38 -14.40
N SER A 1045 -16.00 13.25 -15.43
CA SER A 1045 -16.50 14.63 -15.32
C SER A 1045 -18.03 14.69 -15.27
N MET A 1046 -18.72 13.66 -15.79
CA MET A 1046 -20.18 13.55 -15.75
C MET A 1046 -20.69 12.76 -14.55
N ILE A 1047 -20.09 11.59 -14.29
CA ILE A 1047 -20.48 10.68 -13.21
C ILE A 1047 -19.28 10.50 -12.29
N GLN A 1048 -19.44 10.75 -10.99
CA GLN A 1048 -18.33 10.57 -10.06
C GLN A 1048 -17.86 9.10 -10.05
N PRO A 1049 -16.55 8.82 -10.18
CA PRO A 1049 -16.03 7.46 -10.22
C PRO A 1049 -16.43 6.57 -9.04
N SER A 1050 -16.59 7.16 -7.84
CA SER A 1050 -17.03 6.44 -6.64
C SER A 1050 -18.48 5.94 -6.71
N TRP A 1051 -19.30 6.47 -7.63
CA TRP A 1051 -20.65 5.99 -7.86
C TRP A 1051 -20.65 4.78 -8.81
N LEU A 1052 -19.72 4.73 -9.76
CA LEU A 1052 -19.57 3.60 -10.68
C LEU A 1052 -18.88 2.40 -10.03
N SER A 1053 -18.03 2.63 -9.03
CA SER A 1053 -17.36 1.55 -8.27
C SER A 1053 -18.33 0.64 -7.51
N MET A 1054 -19.58 1.08 -7.35
CA MET A 1054 -20.65 0.30 -6.76
C MET A 1054 -21.05 -0.89 -7.64
N PHE A 1055 -20.72 -0.94 -8.92
CA PHE A 1055 -21.24 -1.92 -9.88
C PHE A 1055 -20.15 -2.81 -10.48
N ASN A 1056 -20.46 -4.07 -10.80
CA ASN A 1056 -19.57 -4.94 -11.59
C ASN A 1056 -19.79 -4.76 -13.12
N GLN A 1057 -19.05 -5.50 -13.95
CA GLN A 1057 -19.17 -5.39 -15.42
C GLN A 1057 -20.58 -5.65 -15.96
N SER A 1058 -21.27 -6.70 -15.52
CA SER A 1058 -22.62 -7.04 -15.98
C SER A 1058 -23.67 -6.06 -15.51
N GLU A 1059 -23.50 -5.53 -14.30
CA GLU A 1059 -24.38 -4.55 -13.68
C GLU A 1059 -24.22 -3.17 -14.36
N LEU A 1060 -22.99 -2.77 -14.70
CA LEU A 1060 -22.74 -1.58 -15.50
C LEU A 1060 -23.35 -1.69 -16.89
N GLN A 1061 -23.19 -2.85 -17.56
CA GLN A 1061 -23.85 -3.08 -18.84
C GLN A 1061 -25.38 -2.95 -18.73
N THR A 1062 -25.96 -3.45 -17.64
CA THR A 1062 -27.40 -3.31 -17.37
C THR A 1062 -27.81 -1.86 -17.10
N LEU A 1063 -26.94 -1.07 -16.47
CA LEU A 1063 -27.17 0.35 -16.21
C LEU A 1063 -27.17 1.19 -17.49
N ILE A 1064 -26.32 0.84 -18.46
CA ILE A 1064 -26.19 1.51 -19.77
C ILE A 1064 -27.29 1.08 -20.73
N GLY A 1065 -27.44 -0.24 -20.92
CA GLY A 1065 -28.27 -0.84 -21.97
C GLY A 1065 -29.62 -1.38 -21.51
N GLY A 1066 -29.93 -1.34 -20.22
CA GLY A 1066 -31.16 -1.91 -19.65
C GLY A 1066 -31.07 -3.40 -19.37
N THR A 1067 -32.17 -3.99 -18.90
CA THR A 1067 -32.24 -5.39 -18.49
C THR A 1067 -32.47 -6.36 -19.64
N ALA A 1068 -31.70 -7.45 -19.63
CA ALA A 1068 -31.92 -8.60 -20.52
C ALA A 1068 -33.09 -9.50 -20.06
N ALA A 1069 -33.76 -9.18 -18.95
CA ALA A 1069 -34.95 -9.90 -18.50
C ALA A 1069 -36.10 -9.76 -19.52
N SER A 1070 -37.00 -10.74 -19.56
CA SER A 1070 -38.16 -10.71 -20.46
C SER A 1070 -39.02 -9.48 -20.18
N ILE A 1071 -39.56 -8.85 -21.23
CA ILE A 1071 -40.37 -7.63 -21.08
C ILE A 1071 -41.68 -7.97 -20.35
N SER A 1072 -41.88 -7.35 -19.18
CA SER A 1072 -43.15 -7.42 -18.45
C SER A 1072 -44.17 -6.50 -19.09
N VAL A 1073 -45.10 -7.08 -19.85
CA VAL A 1073 -46.19 -6.34 -20.50
C VAL A 1073 -47.10 -5.68 -19.47
N ALA A 1074 -47.30 -6.31 -18.31
CA ALA A 1074 -48.09 -5.76 -17.21
C ALA A 1074 -47.48 -4.46 -16.64
N ASP A 1075 -46.15 -4.44 -16.44
CA ASP A 1075 -45.44 -3.26 -15.96
C ASP A 1075 -45.41 -2.14 -17.01
N LEU A 1076 -45.18 -2.49 -18.28
CA LEU A 1076 -45.24 -1.54 -19.39
C LEU A 1076 -46.63 -0.88 -19.47
N LYS A 1077 -47.69 -1.68 -19.38
CA LYS A 1077 -49.09 -1.22 -19.39
C LYS A 1077 -49.42 -0.30 -18.22
N ALA A 1078 -48.98 -0.64 -17.01
CA ALA A 1078 -49.21 0.17 -15.81
C ALA A 1078 -48.54 1.56 -15.88
N ASN A 1079 -47.45 1.68 -16.66
CA ASN A 1079 -46.66 2.90 -16.78
C ASN A 1079 -46.81 3.60 -18.15
N THR A 1080 -47.80 3.21 -18.96
CA THR A 1080 -48.08 3.82 -20.26
C THR A 1080 -49.01 5.04 -20.13
N GLN A 1081 -48.67 6.14 -20.78
CA GLN A 1081 -49.55 7.30 -20.94
C GLN A 1081 -50.36 7.21 -22.23
N TYR A 1082 -51.66 7.50 -22.17
CA TYR A 1082 -52.52 7.52 -23.35
C TYR A 1082 -52.93 8.96 -23.68
N GLY A 1083 -52.83 9.33 -24.95
CA GLY A 1083 -53.16 10.67 -25.44
C GLY A 1083 -54.16 10.66 -26.59
N GLY A 1084 -54.80 11.81 -26.82
CA GLY A 1084 -55.81 11.96 -27.86
C GLY A 1084 -57.06 11.14 -27.55
N VAL A 1085 -57.59 10.41 -28.54
CA VAL A 1085 -58.82 9.62 -28.40
C VAL A 1085 -58.61 8.35 -27.55
N TYR A 1086 -57.35 7.98 -27.29
CA TYR A 1086 -57.01 6.82 -26.46
C TYR A 1086 -56.89 7.14 -24.96
N GLN A 1087 -57.08 8.40 -24.57
CA GLN A 1087 -57.11 8.77 -23.16
C GLN A 1087 -58.17 7.94 -22.42
N ILE A 1088 -57.84 7.52 -21.19
CA ILE A 1088 -58.77 6.77 -20.35
C ILE A 1088 -60.00 7.66 -20.11
N GLY A 1089 -61.19 7.15 -20.44
CA GLY A 1089 -62.43 7.89 -20.28
C GLY A 1089 -62.78 8.14 -18.82
N ASP A 1090 -63.78 8.99 -18.58
CA ASP A 1090 -64.31 9.22 -17.23
C ASP A 1090 -64.90 7.95 -16.59
N ASP A 1091 -65.20 6.94 -17.42
CA ASP A 1091 -65.64 5.60 -17.05
C ASP A 1091 -64.50 4.68 -16.58
N GLY A 1092 -63.24 5.13 -16.68
CA GLY A 1092 -62.05 4.36 -16.31
C GLY A 1092 -61.70 3.24 -17.29
N LEU A 1093 -62.33 3.19 -18.46
CA LEU A 1093 -62.14 2.13 -19.45
C LEU A 1093 -61.09 2.51 -20.51
N LEU A 1094 -60.42 1.50 -21.06
CA LEU A 1094 -59.48 1.65 -22.17
C LEU A 1094 -60.25 1.65 -23.49
N HIS A 1095 -59.76 2.41 -24.47
CA HIS A 1095 -60.31 2.36 -25.82
C HIS A 1095 -60.15 0.94 -26.44
N PRO A 1096 -61.11 0.42 -27.23
CA PRO A 1096 -61.04 -0.94 -27.78
C PRO A 1096 -59.76 -1.27 -28.54
N THR A 1097 -59.23 -0.32 -29.33
CA THR A 1097 -57.94 -0.49 -30.03
C THR A 1097 -56.76 -0.65 -29.07
N ILE A 1098 -56.77 0.01 -27.91
CA ILE A 1098 -55.74 -0.13 -26.88
C ILE A 1098 -55.84 -1.49 -26.19
N GLU A 1099 -57.05 -1.99 -25.95
CA GLU A 1099 -57.25 -3.35 -25.44
C GLU A 1099 -56.70 -4.40 -26.44
N LEU A 1100 -56.95 -4.21 -27.74
CA LEU A 1100 -56.38 -5.04 -28.80
C LEU A 1100 -54.85 -4.97 -28.82
N PHE A 1101 -54.27 -3.77 -28.70
CA PHE A 1101 -52.82 -3.59 -28.63
C PHE A 1101 -52.20 -4.40 -27.49
N TRP A 1102 -52.75 -4.30 -26.27
CA TRP A 1102 -52.21 -5.05 -25.13
C TRP A 1102 -52.39 -6.56 -25.28
N ARG A 1103 -53.53 -7.02 -25.83
CA ARG A 1103 -53.73 -8.44 -26.13
C ARG A 1103 -52.70 -8.96 -27.14
N VAL A 1104 -52.40 -8.16 -28.17
CA VAL A 1104 -51.35 -8.48 -29.14
C VAL A 1104 -49.96 -8.51 -28.48
N MET A 1105 -49.63 -7.54 -27.63
CA MET A 1105 -48.37 -7.52 -26.88
C MET A 1105 -48.21 -8.72 -25.93
N GLU A 1106 -49.29 -9.14 -25.25
CA GLU A 1106 -49.32 -10.33 -24.41
C GLU A 1106 -49.11 -11.61 -25.25
N GLY A 1107 -49.65 -11.65 -26.47
CA GLY A 1107 -49.50 -12.76 -27.42
C GLY A 1107 -48.17 -12.81 -28.20
N PHE A 1108 -47.30 -11.81 -28.05
CA PHE A 1108 -45.97 -11.79 -28.67
C PHE A 1108 -44.93 -12.63 -27.92
N GLU A 1109 -43.97 -13.18 -28.66
CA GLU A 1109 -42.73 -13.72 -28.09
C GLU A 1109 -41.82 -12.58 -27.59
N ASP A 1110 -40.84 -12.89 -26.73
CA ASP A 1110 -39.97 -11.85 -26.15
C ASP A 1110 -39.18 -11.07 -27.21
N ASN A 1111 -38.71 -11.73 -28.26
CA ASN A 1111 -38.02 -11.08 -29.39
C ASN A 1111 -38.91 -10.07 -30.12
N GLU A 1112 -40.19 -10.41 -30.32
CA GLU A 1112 -41.18 -9.51 -30.93
C GLU A 1112 -41.49 -8.34 -30.01
N ARG A 1113 -41.64 -8.58 -28.70
CA ARG A 1113 -41.82 -7.52 -27.69
C ARG A 1113 -40.64 -6.55 -27.67
N ARG A 1114 -39.41 -7.07 -27.76
CA ARG A 1114 -38.17 -6.26 -27.84
C ARG A 1114 -38.10 -5.45 -29.11
N ALA A 1115 -38.52 -6.01 -30.25
CA ALA A 1115 -38.58 -5.28 -31.51
C ALA A 1115 -39.56 -4.11 -31.42
N VAL A 1116 -40.77 -4.32 -30.87
CA VAL A 1116 -41.74 -3.23 -30.65
C VAL A 1116 -41.22 -2.21 -29.64
N LEU A 1117 -40.58 -2.65 -28.55
CA LEU A 1117 -40.00 -1.73 -27.57
C LEU A 1117 -38.87 -0.89 -28.20
N LYS A 1118 -37.98 -1.49 -28.98
CA LYS A 1118 -36.93 -0.79 -29.73
C LYS A 1118 -37.53 0.18 -30.75
N PHE A 1119 -38.59 -0.23 -31.45
CA PHE A 1119 -39.31 0.61 -32.40
C PHE A 1119 -39.88 1.88 -31.76
N VAL A 1120 -40.33 1.83 -30.50
CA VAL A 1120 -40.89 2.98 -29.78
C VAL A 1120 -39.86 3.74 -28.96
N THR A 1121 -38.84 3.07 -28.42
CA THR A 1121 -37.95 3.66 -27.39
C THR A 1121 -36.48 3.78 -27.84
N SER A 1122 -36.14 3.30 -29.02
CA SER A 1122 -34.77 3.12 -29.55
C SER A 1122 -33.92 2.08 -28.80
N THR A 1123 -34.44 1.47 -27.74
CA THR A 1123 -33.73 0.45 -26.96
C THR A 1123 -34.55 -0.83 -26.84
N PRO A 1124 -33.94 -2.01 -27.03
CA PRO A 1124 -34.67 -3.28 -26.95
C PRO A 1124 -34.96 -3.75 -25.52
N ASN A 1125 -34.42 -3.07 -24.50
CA ASN A 1125 -34.44 -3.53 -23.12
C ASN A 1125 -35.21 -2.58 -22.20
N ALA A 1126 -35.82 -3.14 -21.15
CA ALA A 1126 -36.51 -2.37 -20.13
C ALA A 1126 -35.52 -1.81 -19.07
N PRO A 1127 -35.78 -0.65 -18.46
CA PRO A 1127 -35.01 -0.17 -17.32
C PRO A 1127 -35.04 -1.16 -16.14
N LEU A 1128 -33.96 -1.22 -15.36
CA LEU A 1128 -33.86 -2.15 -14.21
C LEU A 1128 -34.95 -1.95 -13.16
N LEU A 1129 -35.31 -0.70 -12.86
CA LEU A 1129 -36.33 -0.37 -11.86
C LEU A 1129 -37.76 -0.42 -12.45
N GLY A 1130 -37.93 -1.06 -13.62
CA GLY A 1130 -39.19 -1.15 -14.35
C GLY A 1130 -39.50 0.09 -15.18
N PHE A 1131 -40.59 0.03 -15.95
CA PHE A 1131 -41.02 1.08 -16.86
C PHE A 1131 -41.47 2.37 -16.17
N GLY A 1132 -41.74 2.33 -14.86
CA GLY A 1132 -41.98 3.54 -14.07
C GLY A 1132 -40.77 4.48 -13.99
N SER A 1133 -39.57 3.95 -14.18
CA SER A 1133 -38.31 4.72 -14.24
C SER A 1133 -37.90 5.13 -15.67
N LEU A 1134 -38.69 4.76 -16.69
CA LEU A 1134 -38.44 5.16 -18.08
C LEU A 1134 -38.73 6.65 -18.24
N ASN A 1135 -37.74 7.42 -18.69
CA ASN A 1135 -37.88 8.85 -18.93
C ASN A 1135 -37.45 9.18 -20.37
N PRO A 1136 -38.33 9.73 -21.23
CA PRO A 1136 -39.77 10.00 -21.01
C PRO A 1136 -40.62 8.72 -20.88
N LYS A 1137 -41.87 8.80 -20.38
CA LYS A 1137 -42.73 7.60 -20.25
C LYS A 1137 -43.18 7.06 -21.61
N PHE A 1138 -43.41 5.75 -21.68
CA PHE A 1138 -44.01 5.13 -22.86
C PHE A 1138 -45.41 5.69 -23.09
N SER A 1139 -45.70 6.13 -24.31
CA SER A 1139 -46.93 6.85 -24.63
C SER A 1139 -47.59 6.28 -25.89
N ILE A 1140 -48.93 6.25 -25.94
CA ILE A 1140 -49.70 5.86 -27.13
C ILE A 1140 -50.70 6.95 -27.49
N ARG A 1141 -50.73 7.37 -28.75
CA ARG A 1141 -51.68 8.35 -29.28
C ARG A 1141 -52.30 7.87 -30.59
N ASP A 1142 -53.52 8.30 -30.88
CA ASP A 1142 -54.20 7.96 -32.13
C ASP A 1142 -53.57 8.67 -33.35
N SER A 1143 -53.60 7.97 -34.50
CA SER A 1143 -53.05 8.47 -35.77
C SER A 1143 -54.05 8.45 -36.93
N GLY A 1144 -55.35 8.50 -36.60
CA GLY A 1144 -56.48 8.49 -37.55
C GLY A 1144 -57.22 7.16 -37.66
N ASP A 1145 -58.26 7.16 -38.50
CA ASP A 1145 -59.15 6.00 -38.78
C ASP A 1145 -58.67 5.05 -39.86
N ASP A 1146 -57.67 5.47 -40.63
CA ASP A 1146 -57.18 4.69 -41.77
C ASP A 1146 -56.39 3.47 -41.29
N GLN A 1147 -57.04 2.30 -41.33
CA GLN A 1147 -56.46 1.02 -40.95
C GLN A 1147 -55.43 0.48 -41.97
N SER A 1148 -55.21 1.16 -43.10
CA SER A 1148 -54.16 0.79 -44.06
C SER A 1148 -52.80 1.38 -43.71
N ARG A 1149 -52.78 2.47 -42.92
CA ARG A 1149 -51.57 3.17 -42.48
C ARG A 1149 -50.80 2.32 -41.46
N LEU A 1150 -49.48 2.27 -41.55
CA LEU A 1150 -48.65 1.61 -40.54
C LEU A 1150 -48.58 2.43 -39.25
N PRO A 1151 -48.41 1.79 -38.08
CA PRO A 1151 -48.04 2.51 -36.87
C PRO A 1151 -46.72 3.26 -37.09
N SER A 1152 -46.62 4.47 -36.58
CA SER A 1152 -45.39 5.26 -36.61
C SER A 1152 -44.97 5.63 -35.20
N THR A 1153 -43.72 6.02 -35.00
CA THR A 1153 -43.21 6.35 -33.68
C THR A 1153 -42.57 7.73 -33.65
N SER A 1154 -42.48 8.29 -32.45
CA SER A 1154 -41.61 9.41 -32.14
C SER A 1154 -40.76 8.96 -30.97
N THR A 1155 -39.66 8.27 -31.31
CA THR A 1155 -38.77 7.58 -30.38
C THR A 1155 -38.10 8.52 -29.38
N CYS A 1156 -37.96 9.78 -29.78
CA CYS A 1156 -37.56 10.92 -28.97
C CYS A 1156 -38.40 11.03 -27.67
N VAL A 1157 -39.71 10.86 -27.75
CA VAL A 1157 -40.64 10.97 -26.61
C VAL A 1157 -41.29 9.64 -26.21
N ASN A 1158 -40.72 8.51 -26.64
CA ASN A 1158 -41.27 7.17 -26.41
C ASN A 1158 -42.75 7.03 -26.82
N LEU A 1159 -43.15 7.69 -27.93
CA LEU A 1159 -44.54 7.76 -28.39
C LEU A 1159 -44.80 6.83 -29.56
N LEU A 1160 -45.81 5.95 -29.41
CA LEU A 1160 -46.40 5.16 -30.48
C LEU A 1160 -47.66 5.85 -31.02
N LYS A 1161 -47.63 6.21 -32.31
CA LYS A 1161 -48.78 6.72 -33.05
C LYS A 1161 -49.50 5.52 -33.69
N LEU A 1162 -50.61 5.13 -33.09
CA LEU A 1162 -51.34 3.90 -33.42
C LEU A 1162 -52.66 4.20 -34.15
N PRO A 1163 -52.86 3.76 -35.40
CA PRO A 1163 -54.14 3.86 -36.10
C PRO A 1163 -55.26 3.12 -35.36
N ARG A 1164 -56.52 3.53 -35.55
CA ARG A 1164 -57.69 2.91 -34.92
C ARG A 1164 -58.05 1.57 -35.57
N TYR A 1165 -57.18 0.57 -35.36
CA TYR A 1165 -57.44 -0.79 -35.81
C TYR A 1165 -58.62 -1.41 -35.08
N SER A 1166 -59.45 -2.10 -35.85
CA SER A 1166 -60.63 -2.83 -35.37
C SER A 1166 -60.40 -4.35 -35.26
N ASN A 1167 -59.33 -4.86 -35.87
CA ASN A 1167 -59.03 -6.29 -35.95
C ASN A 1167 -57.63 -6.60 -35.39
N GLU A 1168 -57.57 -7.55 -34.46
CA GLU A 1168 -56.36 -8.02 -33.78
C GLU A 1168 -55.27 -8.52 -34.74
N LYS A 1169 -55.65 -9.29 -35.77
CA LYS A 1169 -54.69 -9.84 -36.75
C LYS A 1169 -54.04 -8.74 -37.58
N VAL A 1170 -54.83 -7.75 -38.00
CA VAL A 1170 -54.36 -6.60 -38.77
C VAL A 1170 -53.42 -5.74 -37.92
N LEU A 1171 -53.77 -5.49 -36.65
CA LEU A 1171 -52.89 -4.77 -35.72
C LEU A 1171 -51.57 -5.52 -35.56
N LYS A 1172 -51.61 -6.84 -35.32
CA LYS A 1172 -50.41 -7.67 -35.14
C LYS A 1172 -49.47 -7.60 -36.35
N GLU A 1173 -50.00 -7.84 -37.55
CA GLU A 1173 -49.24 -7.85 -38.80
C GLU A 1173 -48.60 -6.47 -39.07
N ARG A 1174 -49.38 -5.39 -38.95
CA ARG A 1174 -48.92 -4.03 -39.23
C ARG A 1174 -47.91 -3.52 -38.21
N LEU A 1175 -48.08 -3.87 -36.93
CA LEU A 1175 -47.17 -3.49 -35.86
C LEU A 1175 -45.81 -4.18 -36.00
N LEU A 1176 -45.80 -5.49 -36.26
CA LEU A 1176 -44.54 -6.21 -36.49
C LEU A 1176 -43.86 -5.77 -37.78
N TYR A 1177 -44.64 -5.57 -38.86
CA TYR A 1177 -44.09 -5.05 -40.10
C TYR A 1177 -43.39 -3.70 -39.88
N ALA A 1178 -44.03 -2.76 -39.16
CA ALA A 1178 -43.42 -1.48 -38.82
C ALA A 1178 -42.15 -1.66 -37.97
N ALA A 1179 -42.20 -2.49 -36.92
CA ALA A 1179 -41.07 -2.70 -36.02
C ALA A 1179 -39.85 -3.36 -36.69
N PHE A 1180 -40.07 -4.30 -37.62
CA PHE A 1180 -38.99 -4.98 -38.34
C PHE A 1180 -38.55 -4.29 -39.63
N SER A 1181 -39.32 -3.34 -40.16
CA SER A 1181 -38.99 -2.69 -41.44
C SER A 1181 -37.69 -1.90 -41.42
N GLY A 1182 -37.18 -1.51 -40.23
CA GLY A 1182 -35.91 -0.79 -40.09
C GLY A 1182 -35.87 0.58 -40.77
N ALA A 1183 -37.01 1.05 -41.27
CA ALA A 1183 -37.12 2.32 -41.96
C ALA A 1183 -37.11 3.45 -40.92
N GLY A 1184 -36.13 4.35 -41.05
CA GLY A 1184 -36.02 5.55 -40.24
C GLY A 1184 -37.12 6.57 -40.55
N PHE A 1185 -36.89 7.82 -40.13
CA PHE A 1185 -37.82 8.96 -40.23
C PHE A 1185 -38.38 9.25 -41.64
N ASP A 1186 -37.84 8.65 -42.71
CA ASP A 1186 -38.24 8.88 -44.10
C ASP A 1186 -39.66 8.41 -44.47
N LEU A 1187 -40.36 7.67 -43.59
CA LEU A 1187 -41.72 7.15 -43.84
C LEU A 1187 -42.84 7.84 -43.03
N SER A 1188 -42.55 8.88 -42.23
CA SER A 1188 -43.56 9.55 -41.40
C SER A 1188 -44.31 10.69 -42.08
#